data_AF-A0AAV7AWC0-F1
#
_entry.id   AF-A0AAV7AWC0-F1
#
_cell.length_a   1.000
_cell.length_b   1.000
_cell.length_c   1.000
_cell.angle_alpha   90.00
_cell.angle_beta   90.00
_cell.angle_gamma   90.00
#
_symmetry.space_group_name_H-M   'P 1'
#
loop_
_entity.id
_entity.type
_entity.pdbx_description
1 polymer ?
#
loop_
_entity_poly.entity_id
_entity_poly.type
_entity_poly.pdbx_seq_one_letter_code
_entity_poly.pdbx_strand_id
1 'polypeptide(L)'
;MKKDFCLHAILLCLGIAYCSHVTSTRRSSKLRQSFHGHHEKGKEGQVLHRSKRGWVWNQFFVIEEYTGPDPVLVGRLHSDVDSGDGNIKYILSGEGAGTIFVIDDKSGNIHATKTLDREERAQYTLMAQAVDRETNKPLEPPSEFIVKVQDINDNPPEFLQENYHADVPEMSSVGTSVIQVTASDADDPTYGNSAKLVYSILEGQPYFSVEAQTGIIRTALPNMDREAKEQYHVVIQAKDMGGHLGGLSGTTKVTITLTDVNDNPPKFPQSSYPMSVSEAAVPGDEVGRLKAKDPDLQENGQIKYRILDGDGADVFEITTDYITQEGVVKLKKTVDYETKKFYSMKVEAANVHLDSRFLSRGPFKDTATVKISIEDADEPPIFLQPSYTLEVYENAPPDTTVGRVHAKDPDAANTQIRYIIDRHTDLERYFNIQDDGIIITTKPLDREEIAWHNISVIATEASNIHSLSNSVPVTIKVLDRNDNAPEFPRPYEASVCENAKENKKFFTVTAVDKDDTANGRLFIFSLPKEISHSHANFTLRDKRDNTADIYTGRAAFSRQKQKLHLFPIVINDDGSPPMISTNTLTIRICSCSSDETILSCNDEPLSLNAGLSTGALIAILACIVILLVIVVLFVALRRENKEPLIVFEEEDIRENIITYDDEGGGEEDTEAFDIATLQNPDGINGFIPRKDIKPEYQYSPRDLGIRPAPNSVDVDDFINTRIHEADNDPTAPPYDSIQIYGYEGRGSVAGSLSSLESVSTDSDLDYDYLQNWGPRFKKLADLYGSKDTCEDDS
;
A
#
# COMPACT_ATOMS: atom_id res chain seq x y z
N MET A 1 53.32 12.50 17.43
CA MET A 1 53.98 11.25 16.98
C MET A 1 54.24 11.40 15.47
N LYS A 2 55.41 11.15 14.85
CA LYS A 2 56.26 9.93 14.78
C LYS A 2 55.45 8.70 14.32
N LYS A 3 55.75 7.99 13.23
CA LYS A 3 56.93 7.93 12.32
C LYS A 3 56.47 8.00 10.84
N ASP A 4 57.13 8.69 9.91
CA ASP A 4 58.45 8.50 9.25
C ASP A 4 58.52 7.36 8.20
N PHE A 5 58.69 7.69 6.91
CA PHE A 5 59.76 7.12 6.05
C PHE A 5 60.03 7.91 4.73
N CYS A 6 61.20 8.58 4.71
CA CYS A 6 62.08 9.04 3.61
C CYS A 6 61.58 9.53 2.22
N LEU A 7 61.78 10.84 2.01
CA LEU A 7 62.57 11.54 0.96
C LEU A 7 63.13 10.72 -0.24
N HIS A 8 63.05 11.18 -1.51
CA HIS A 8 63.55 12.43 -2.16
C HIS A 8 65.08 12.61 -2.22
N ALA A 9 65.66 12.59 -3.44
CA ALA A 9 66.51 13.66 -4.02
C ALA A 9 67.00 13.31 -5.45
N ILE A 10 67.37 14.33 -6.25
CA ILE A 10 67.88 14.24 -7.63
C ILE A 10 69.36 14.68 -7.65
N LEU A 11 70.26 14.06 -8.43
CA LEU A 11 71.43 14.77 -9.00
C LEU A 11 72.16 14.04 -10.18
N LEU A 12 72.48 14.83 -11.23
CA LEU A 12 73.62 14.82 -12.18
C LEU A 12 74.34 13.52 -12.66
N CYS A 13 74.19 13.26 -13.97
CA CYS A 13 75.20 12.97 -15.01
C CYS A 13 76.47 12.12 -14.75
N LEU A 14 76.60 11.00 -15.49
CA LEU A 14 77.73 10.50 -16.32
C LEU A 14 77.44 9.00 -16.67
N GLY A 15 77.63 8.44 -17.88
CA GLY A 15 78.08 8.98 -19.16
C GLY A 15 79.04 8.02 -19.88
N ILE A 16 78.59 7.24 -20.88
CA ILE A 16 79.43 6.49 -21.86
C ILE A 16 78.60 6.10 -23.11
N ALA A 17 79.28 5.90 -24.24
CA ALA A 17 78.77 5.63 -25.60
C ALA A 17 78.07 4.24 -25.76
N TYR A 18 77.30 3.92 -26.82
CA TYR A 18 77.57 4.14 -28.25
C TYR A 18 76.33 4.39 -29.15
N CYS A 19 76.58 4.88 -30.37
CA CYS A 19 75.58 5.32 -31.34
C CYS A 19 74.78 4.19 -32.02
N SER A 20 73.50 4.46 -32.29
CA SER A 20 72.79 4.03 -33.51
C SER A 20 71.53 4.88 -33.69
N HIS A 21 71.48 5.70 -34.74
CA HIS A 21 70.31 6.54 -35.05
C HIS A 21 69.70 6.17 -36.40
N VAL A 22 68.38 6.03 -36.43
CA VAL A 22 67.58 5.76 -37.63
C VAL A 22 67.54 6.99 -38.54
N THR A 23 67.51 6.81 -39.87
CA THR A 23 66.78 7.74 -40.75
C THR A 23 66.37 7.14 -42.10
N SER A 24 65.10 7.41 -42.45
CA SER A 24 64.42 7.41 -43.75
C SER A 24 65.27 7.27 -45.04
N THR A 25 64.79 6.45 -45.99
CA THR A 25 65.15 6.56 -47.41
C THR A 25 63.92 6.64 -48.34
N ARG A 26 63.71 7.80 -48.98
CA ARG A 26 62.93 7.89 -50.23
C ARG A 26 63.81 7.35 -51.38
N ARG A 27 63.24 6.55 -52.29
CA ARG A 27 63.89 6.16 -53.55
C ARG A 27 63.31 6.95 -54.72
N SER A 28 64.16 7.58 -55.52
CA SER A 28 63.82 8.08 -56.84
C SER A 28 64.39 7.19 -57.94
N SER A 29 63.77 7.23 -59.11
CA SER A 29 64.19 6.52 -60.32
C SER A 29 65.56 6.95 -60.84
N LYS A 30 66.32 6.01 -61.41
CA LYS A 30 67.27 6.33 -62.50
C LYS A 30 67.58 5.11 -63.39
N LEU A 31 67.81 5.40 -64.67
CA LEU A 31 68.17 4.43 -65.71
C LEU A 31 69.49 3.70 -65.37
N ARG A 32 69.69 2.53 -65.96
CA ARG A 32 71.03 1.97 -66.24
C ARG A 32 71.20 1.71 -67.73
N GLN A 33 72.42 1.96 -68.22
CA GLN A 33 72.75 1.91 -69.64
C GLN A 33 73.15 0.49 -70.09
N SER A 34 72.98 0.24 -71.39
CA SER A 34 73.58 -0.88 -72.12
C SER A 34 75.11 -0.84 -72.04
N PHE A 35 75.74 -2.02 -71.97
CA PHE A 35 77.12 -2.24 -72.39
C PHE A 35 77.17 -3.44 -73.35
N HIS A 36 77.93 -3.30 -74.44
CA HIS A 36 78.07 -4.35 -75.46
C HIS A 36 79.01 -5.48 -75.03
N GLY A 37 78.67 -6.71 -75.38
CA GLY A 37 79.62 -7.83 -75.49
C GLY A 37 80.09 -7.96 -76.94
N HIS A 38 81.40 -8.15 -77.15
CA HIS A 38 81.98 -8.30 -78.50
C HIS A 38 81.84 -9.72 -79.05
N HIS A 39 81.82 -9.83 -80.38
CA HIS A 39 81.92 -11.11 -81.09
C HIS A 39 83.26 -11.80 -80.88
N GLU A 40 83.23 -13.12 -80.70
CA GLU A 40 84.28 -14.02 -81.16
C GLU A 40 83.65 -15.21 -81.94
N LYS A 41 84.41 -15.82 -82.85
CA LYS A 41 83.99 -16.96 -83.68
C LYS A 41 84.78 -18.21 -83.28
N GLY A 42 84.12 -19.35 -83.10
CA GLY A 42 84.85 -20.59 -82.83
C GLY A 42 84.05 -21.90 -82.87
N LYS A 43 84.20 -22.61 -84.00
CA LYS A 43 84.00 -24.07 -84.20
C LYS A 43 82.58 -24.61 -84.39
N GLU A 44 82.50 -25.48 -85.40
CA GLU A 44 81.36 -26.33 -85.76
C GLU A 44 81.42 -27.66 -84.98
N GLY A 45 80.38 -28.49 -85.11
CA GLY A 45 80.55 -29.94 -85.01
C GLY A 45 80.23 -30.64 -83.68
N GLN A 46 79.10 -30.31 -83.02
CA GLN A 46 78.46 -31.25 -82.09
C GLN A 46 76.93 -31.17 -82.18
N VAL A 47 76.30 -32.25 -82.68
CA VAL A 47 74.84 -32.41 -82.63
C VAL A 47 74.44 -32.87 -81.24
N LEU A 48 74.19 -31.91 -80.35
CA LEU A 48 73.67 -32.19 -79.02
C LEU A 48 72.19 -32.56 -79.12
N HIS A 49 71.87 -33.85 -78.92
CA HIS A 49 70.50 -34.34 -78.78
C HIS A 49 69.89 -33.80 -77.48
N ARG A 50 69.38 -32.57 -77.54
CA ARG A 50 68.69 -31.92 -76.44
C ARG A 50 67.28 -32.51 -76.35
N SER A 51 67.02 -33.31 -75.31
CA SER A 51 65.64 -33.63 -74.91
C SER A 51 64.86 -32.32 -74.71
N LYS A 52 63.68 -32.21 -75.33
CA LYS A 52 62.84 -31.02 -75.18
C LYS A 52 62.57 -30.80 -73.69
N ARG A 53 62.89 -29.61 -73.18
CA ARG A 53 62.22 -29.14 -71.96
C ARG A 53 60.77 -28.91 -72.33
N GLY A 54 59.85 -29.61 -71.68
CA GLY A 54 58.42 -29.39 -71.86
C GLY A 54 58.08 -27.93 -71.52
N TRP A 55 57.30 -27.29 -72.38
CA TRP A 55 56.66 -26.02 -72.05
C TRP A 55 55.35 -26.33 -71.34
N VAL A 56 55.24 -25.90 -70.08
CA VAL A 56 54.13 -26.21 -69.18
C VAL A 56 53.09 -25.09 -69.29
N TRP A 57 52.35 -25.08 -70.41
CA TRP A 57 51.18 -24.22 -70.61
C TRP A 57 49.90 -25.02 -70.32
N ASN A 58 49.69 -25.32 -69.05
CA ASN A 58 48.65 -26.25 -68.58
C ASN A 58 47.33 -25.54 -68.22
N GLN A 59 47.06 -24.35 -68.78
CA GLN A 59 45.84 -23.59 -68.49
C GLN A 59 45.26 -22.96 -69.75
N PHE A 60 43.98 -23.24 -70.02
CA PHE A 60 43.12 -22.46 -70.92
C PHE A 60 42.17 -21.60 -70.08
N PHE A 61 41.62 -20.56 -70.71
CA PHE A 61 40.67 -19.64 -70.08
C PHE A 61 39.42 -19.52 -70.96
N VAL A 62 38.24 -19.55 -70.34
CA VAL A 62 36.94 -19.38 -70.99
C VAL A 62 36.14 -18.40 -70.15
N ILE A 63 35.57 -17.36 -70.76
CA ILE A 63 34.67 -16.43 -70.07
C ILE A 63 33.32 -17.13 -69.88
N GLU A 64 32.70 -16.98 -68.72
CA GLU A 64 31.36 -17.51 -68.45
C GLU A 64 30.24 -16.74 -69.15
N GLU A 65 29.01 -17.28 -69.10
CA GLU A 65 27.80 -16.69 -69.71
C GLU A 65 27.97 -16.26 -71.19
N TYR A 66 28.99 -16.78 -71.89
CA TYR A 66 29.51 -16.14 -73.10
C TYR A 66 28.50 -16.14 -74.26
N THR A 67 27.91 -14.98 -74.51
CA THR A 67 26.80 -14.76 -75.47
C THR A 67 27.20 -14.78 -76.95
N GLY A 68 28.29 -15.48 -77.30
CA GLY A 68 28.79 -15.61 -78.67
C GLY A 68 28.21 -16.81 -79.44
N PRO A 69 28.74 -17.12 -80.63
CA PRO A 69 28.27 -18.25 -81.42
C PRO A 69 28.81 -19.58 -80.88
N ASP A 70 27.90 -20.45 -80.43
CA ASP A 70 28.23 -21.83 -80.04
C ASP A 70 28.69 -22.69 -81.24
N PRO A 71 29.60 -23.67 -81.02
CA PRO A 71 30.28 -23.98 -79.76
C PRO A 71 31.57 -23.14 -79.58
N VAL A 72 31.80 -22.62 -78.36
CA VAL A 72 32.87 -21.66 -78.06
C VAL A 72 34.25 -22.33 -78.09
N LEU A 73 35.18 -21.84 -78.93
CA LEU A 73 36.55 -22.37 -79.02
C LEU A 73 37.37 -22.04 -77.76
N VAL A 74 37.66 -23.06 -76.95
CA VAL A 74 38.47 -22.97 -75.71
C VAL A 74 39.97 -22.92 -76.00
N GLY A 75 40.40 -23.63 -77.04
CA GLY A 75 41.81 -23.76 -77.39
C GLY A 75 42.05 -24.85 -78.43
N ARG A 76 43.32 -25.10 -78.72
CA ARG A 76 43.74 -26.14 -79.66
C ARG A 76 44.93 -26.92 -79.10
N LEU A 77 44.84 -28.23 -79.16
CA LEU A 77 45.95 -29.15 -78.90
C LEU A 77 46.56 -29.62 -80.23
N HIS A 78 47.86 -29.89 -80.21
CA HIS A 78 48.64 -30.32 -81.37
C HIS A 78 49.92 -31.03 -80.89
N SER A 79 50.22 -32.20 -81.45
CA SER A 79 51.51 -32.88 -81.29
C SER A 79 52.44 -32.49 -82.44
N ASP A 80 53.75 -32.36 -82.22
CA ASP A 80 54.69 -32.13 -83.32
C ASP A 80 55.03 -33.39 -84.15
N VAL A 81 54.39 -34.52 -83.83
CA VAL A 81 54.32 -35.71 -84.70
C VAL A 81 53.22 -35.55 -85.77
N ASP A 82 52.25 -34.66 -85.56
CA ASP A 82 51.13 -34.41 -86.47
C ASP A 82 51.60 -33.71 -87.75
N SER A 83 51.76 -34.50 -88.81
CA SER A 83 52.19 -34.01 -90.14
C SER A 83 51.03 -33.43 -90.96
N GLY A 84 49.82 -33.32 -90.41
CA GLY A 84 48.62 -32.85 -91.12
C GLY A 84 48.06 -33.85 -92.14
N ASP A 85 48.52 -35.11 -92.10
CA ASP A 85 48.07 -36.21 -92.95
C ASP A 85 46.77 -36.89 -92.46
N GLY A 86 46.35 -36.59 -91.23
CA GLY A 86 45.17 -37.16 -90.57
C GLY A 86 45.41 -38.48 -89.84
N ASN A 87 46.66 -38.98 -89.77
CA ASN A 87 46.99 -40.24 -89.10
C ASN A 87 46.97 -40.15 -87.57
N ILE A 88 46.93 -38.94 -87.01
CA ILE A 88 46.71 -38.71 -85.58
C ILE A 88 45.22 -38.54 -85.27
N LYS A 89 44.85 -39.01 -84.08
CA LYS A 89 43.54 -38.80 -83.46
C LYS A 89 43.74 -38.17 -82.07
N TYR A 90 43.12 -37.02 -81.85
CA TYR A 90 43.11 -36.37 -80.54
C TYR A 90 41.95 -36.88 -79.69
N ILE A 91 42.23 -37.22 -78.42
CA ILE A 91 41.24 -37.71 -77.45
C ILE A 91 41.29 -36.82 -76.21
N LEU A 92 40.13 -36.44 -75.70
CA LEU A 92 39.94 -35.67 -74.48
C LEU A 92 39.23 -36.52 -73.41
N SER A 93 39.67 -36.39 -72.17
CA SER A 93 39.15 -37.11 -71.00
C SER A 93 39.24 -36.23 -69.76
N GLY A 94 38.61 -36.63 -68.65
CA GLY A 94 38.53 -35.82 -67.43
C GLY A 94 37.19 -35.10 -67.29
N GLU A 95 37.18 -33.99 -66.58
CA GLU A 95 35.97 -33.35 -66.08
C GLU A 95 35.20 -32.61 -67.18
N GLY A 96 33.93 -32.98 -67.41
CA GLY A 96 33.11 -32.41 -68.49
C GLY A 96 33.52 -32.84 -69.90
N ALA A 97 34.50 -33.73 -70.07
CA ALA A 97 34.89 -34.25 -71.38
C ALA A 97 33.72 -34.97 -72.07
N GLY A 98 33.47 -34.66 -73.35
CA GLY A 98 32.41 -35.23 -74.16
C GLY A 98 30.98 -34.78 -73.82
N THR A 99 30.80 -33.87 -72.86
CA THR A 99 29.48 -33.41 -72.37
C THR A 99 29.38 -31.90 -72.16
N ILE A 100 30.51 -31.26 -71.84
CA ILE A 100 30.71 -29.81 -71.78
C ILE A 100 31.79 -29.46 -72.80
N PHE A 101 32.96 -30.10 -72.71
CA PHE A 101 34.10 -29.88 -73.61
C PHE A 101 34.22 -31.00 -74.65
N VAL A 102 34.18 -30.63 -75.92
CA VAL A 102 34.30 -31.56 -77.06
C VAL A 102 35.52 -31.20 -77.89
N ILE A 103 36.38 -32.19 -78.15
CA ILE A 103 37.55 -32.05 -79.04
C ILE A 103 37.22 -32.59 -80.43
N ASP A 104 37.60 -31.87 -81.49
CA ASP A 104 37.64 -32.43 -82.84
C ASP A 104 38.84 -33.38 -82.97
N ASP A 105 38.55 -34.65 -83.26
CA ASP A 105 39.55 -35.72 -83.34
C ASP A 105 40.59 -35.51 -84.46
N LYS A 106 40.33 -34.60 -85.43
CA LYS A 106 41.24 -34.24 -86.52
C LYS A 106 42.04 -32.97 -86.25
N SER A 107 41.38 -31.85 -85.94
CA SER A 107 42.11 -30.58 -85.76
C SER A 107 42.75 -30.43 -84.38
N GLY A 108 42.24 -31.12 -83.35
CA GLY A 108 42.63 -30.91 -81.96
C GLY A 108 42.00 -29.66 -81.32
N ASN A 109 41.06 -28.98 -82.00
CA ASN A 109 40.31 -27.85 -81.44
C ASN A 109 39.36 -28.36 -80.34
N ILE A 110 39.44 -27.77 -79.14
CA ILE A 110 38.52 -28.01 -78.02
C ILE A 110 37.48 -26.88 -78.02
N HIS A 111 36.20 -27.25 -77.99
CA HIS A 111 35.10 -26.30 -77.85
C HIS A 111 34.27 -26.61 -76.61
N ALA A 112 33.79 -25.58 -75.91
CA ALA A 112 32.69 -25.68 -74.97
C ALA A 112 31.38 -25.75 -75.75
N THR A 113 30.49 -26.64 -75.35
CA THR A 113 29.20 -26.94 -76.02
C THR A 113 27.99 -26.55 -75.17
N LYS A 114 28.24 -25.79 -74.11
CA LYS A 114 27.32 -25.17 -73.18
C LYS A 114 27.93 -23.86 -72.71
N THR A 115 27.10 -22.96 -72.19
CA THR A 115 27.56 -21.93 -71.27
C THR A 115 28.27 -22.56 -70.06
N LEU A 116 29.21 -21.80 -69.49
CA LEU A 116 29.85 -22.10 -68.21
C LEU A 116 29.40 -21.04 -67.20
N ASP A 117 29.57 -21.38 -65.94
CA ASP A 117 29.17 -20.65 -64.72
C ASP A 117 30.29 -20.94 -63.69
N ARG A 118 30.88 -19.89 -63.11
CA ARG A 118 32.05 -19.94 -62.22
C ARG A 118 31.64 -20.19 -60.77
N GLU A 119 30.44 -19.75 -60.39
CA GLU A 119 29.78 -19.97 -59.09
C GLU A 119 29.43 -21.45 -58.91
N GLU A 120 28.91 -22.11 -59.94
CA GLU A 120 28.80 -23.57 -60.02
C GLU A 120 30.21 -24.18 -60.09
N ARG A 121 31.08 -23.70 -61.00
CA ARG A 121 32.38 -24.35 -61.25
C ARG A 121 33.49 -23.51 -61.89
N ALA A 122 34.21 -22.76 -61.06
CA ALA A 122 35.39 -21.96 -61.44
C ALA A 122 36.51 -22.68 -62.24
N GLN A 123 36.67 -24.01 -62.16
CA GLN A 123 37.63 -24.74 -62.99
C GLN A 123 37.30 -26.22 -63.26
N TYR A 124 37.84 -26.73 -64.36
CA TYR A 124 37.73 -28.13 -64.81
C TYR A 124 39.12 -28.71 -65.11
N THR A 125 39.44 -29.87 -64.54
CA THR A 125 40.68 -30.59 -64.85
C THR A 125 40.46 -31.59 -65.98
N LEU A 126 41.21 -31.41 -67.07
CA LEU A 126 41.12 -32.21 -68.29
C LEU A 126 42.47 -32.88 -68.60
N MET A 127 42.40 -34.06 -69.22
CA MET A 127 43.55 -34.81 -69.68
C MET A 127 43.35 -35.19 -71.15
N ALA A 128 44.29 -34.78 -72.00
CA ALA A 128 44.26 -35.11 -73.42
C ALA A 128 45.40 -36.05 -73.82
N GLN A 129 45.17 -36.80 -74.90
CA GLN A 129 46.12 -37.75 -75.46
C GLN A 129 46.05 -37.75 -76.99
N ALA A 130 47.22 -37.72 -77.64
CA ALA A 130 47.34 -37.96 -79.07
C ALA A 130 47.61 -39.45 -79.31
N VAL A 131 46.75 -40.10 -80.10
CA VAL A 131 46.89 -41.51 -80.47
C VAL A 131 46.98 -41.69 -81.98
N ASP A 132 47.60 -42.78 -82.40
CA ASP A 132 47.59 -43.26 -83.79
C ASP A 132 46.17 -43.68 -84.20
N ARG A 133 45.67 -43.19 -85.33
CA ARG A 133 44.24 -43.31 -85.72
C ARG A 133 43.83 -44.74 -86.06
N GLU A 134 44.73 -45.58 -86.57
CA GLU A 134 44.43 -46.97 -86.92
C GLU A 134 44.59 -47.91 -85.70
N THR A 135 45.67 -47.76 -84.95
CA THR A 135 46.05 -48.69 -83.88
C THR A 135 45.64 -48.23 -82.48
N ASN A 136 45.17 -46.99 -82.32
CA ASN A 136 44.82 -46.32 -81.05
C ASN A 136 45.95 -46.37 -79.99
N LYS A 137 47.20 -46.49 -80.43
CA LYS A 137 48.38 -46.44 -79.55
C LYS A 137 48.73 -44.98 -79.23
N PRO A 138 49.11 -44.66 -77.97
CA PRO A 138 49.56 -43.33 -77.63
C PRO A 138 50.85 -42.98 -78.38
N LEU A 139 50.82 -41.86 -79.10
CA LEU A 139 51.98 -41.27 -79.76
C LEU A 139 52.70 -40.30 -78.82
N GLU A 140 51.95 -39.66 -77.93
CA GLU A 140 52.43 -38.77 -76.87
C GLU A 140 52.02 -39.30 -75.48
N PRO A 141 52.75 -38.96 -74.40
CA PRO A 141 52.24 -39.13 -73.05
C PRO A 141 50.95 -38.29 -72.85
N PRO A 142 50.01 -38.73 -71.99
CA PRO A 142 48.84 -37.94 -71.66
C PRO A 142 49.26 -36.61 -70.99
N SER A 143 48.57 -35.53 -71.33
CA SER A 143 48.85 -34.18 -70.85
C SER A 143 47.65 -33.63 -70.08
N GLU A 144 47.87 -33.30 -68.80
CA GLU A 144 46.88 -32.70 -67.90
C GLU A 144 46.93 -31.16 -68.01
N PHE A 145 45.76 -30.55 -68.18
CA PHE A 145 45.57 -29.11 -68.20
C PHE A 145 44.24 -28.72 -67.53
N ILE A 146 44.17 -27.48 -67.06
CA ILE A 146 42.99 -26.94 -66.40
C ILE A 146 42.31 -25.96 -67.36
N VAL A 147 41.00 -26.07 -67.54
CA VAL A 147 40.20 -24.97 -68.08
C VAL A 147 39.71 -24.16 -66.89
N LYS A 148 40.19 -22.92 -66.79
CA LYS A 148 39.69 -21.94 -65.81
C LYS A 148 38.56 -21.15 -66.42
N VAL A 149 37.47 -21.03 -65.68
CA VAL A 149 36.42 -20.06 -65.99
C VAL A 149 36.94 -18.67 -65.61
N GLN A 150 36.66 -17.67 -66.44
CA GLN A 150 36.96 -16.27 -66.18
C GLN A 150 35.68 -15.55 -65.80
N ASP A 151 35.75 -15.04 -64.58
CA ASP A 151 34.83 -14.17 -63.87
C ASP A 151 34.28 -13.02 -64.74
N ILE A 152 32.95 -12.91 -64.76
CA ILE A 152 32.23 -11.67 -65.06
C ILE A 152 31.62 -11.11 -63.76
N ASN A 153 30.89 -10.00 -63.87
CA ASN A 153 30.25 -9.34 -62.73
C ASN A 153 28.73 -9.33 -62.94
N ASP A 154 28.10 -10.49 -62.78
CA ASP A 154 26.67 -10.71 -62.98
C ASP A 154 25.89 -10.89 -61.66
N ASN A 155 26.54 -11.30 -60.57
CA ASN A 155 25.90 -11.38 -59.26
C ASN A 155 25.93 -10.03 -58.52
N PRO A 156 24.80 -9.53 -57.99
CA PRO A 156 24.79 -8.32 -57.17
C PRO A 156 25.23 -8.61 -55.72
N PRO A 157 25.81 -7.63 -55.00
CA PRO A 157 26.06 -7.73 -53.56
C PRO A 157 24.79 -8.02 -52.76
N GLU A 158 24.77 -9.09 -51.95
CA GLU A 158 23.66 -9.44 -51.06
C GLU A 158 24.01 -9.20 -49.59
N PHE A 159 23.09 -8.59 -48.83
CA PHE A 159 23.25 -8.40 -47.38
C PHE A 159 22.81 -9.63 -46.59
N LEU A 160 23.52 -9.94 -45.50
CA LEU A 160 23.18 -11.06 -44.62
C LEU A 160 21.80 -10.92 -43.93
N GLN A 161 21.21 -9.72 -43.93
CA GLN A 161 19.89 -9.42 -43.36
C GLN A 161 19.17 -8.35 -44.22
N GLU A 162 17.86 -8.54 -44.47
CA GLU A 162 17.01 -7.54 -45.16
C GLU A 162 16.86 -6.24 -44.36
N ASN A 163 16.76 -6.37 -43.03
CA ASN A 163 16.64 -5.27 -42.09
C ASN A 163 17.55 -5.54 -40.88
N TYR A 164 18.44 -4.59 -40.58
CA TYR A 164 19.25 -4.58 -39.36
C TYR A 164 18.61 -3.67 -38.32
N HIS A 165 18.78 -4.02 -37.04
CA HIS A 165 18.39 -3.20 -35.90
C HIS A 165 19.62 -2.91 -35.03
N ALA A 166 19.73 -1.69 -34.54
CA ALA A 166 20.85 -1.25 -33.70
C ALA A 166 20.42 -0.15 -32.74
N ASP A 167 21.03 -0.13 -31.57
CA ASP A 167 20.73 0.85 -30.53
C ASP A 167 22.00 1.64 -30.20
N VAL A 168 21.88 2.96 -30.00
CA VAL A 168 23.01 3.83 -29.64
C VAL A 168 22.58 4.85 -28.58
N PRO A 169 23.37 5.09 -27.52
CA PRO A 169 23.08 6.14 -26.57
C PRO A 169 22.96 7.50 -27.23
N GLU A 170 21.91 8.22 -26.88
CA GLU A 170 21.76 9.60 -27.32
C GLU A 170 22.90 10.50 -26.84
N MET A 171 23.05 11.64 -27.51
CA MET A 171 24.11 12.62 -27.29
C MET A 171 25.54 12.02 -27.37
N SER A 172 25.67 10.82 -27.94
CA SER A 172 26.94 10.17 -28.30
C SER A 172 27.83 11.11 -29.10
N SER A 173 29.12 11.08 -28.78
CA SER A 173 30.16 11.77 -29.56
C SER A 173 30.13 11.35 -31.04
N VAL A 174 30.43 12.28 -31.93
CA VAL A 174 30.63 11.99 -33.36
C VAL A 174 31.74 10.96 -33.54
N GLY A 175 31.49 9.92 -34.32
CA GLY A 175 32.39 8.79 -34.56
C GLY A 175 32.13 7.54 -33.72
N THR A 176 31.20 7.60 -32.75
CA THR A 176 30.74 6.42 -31.99
C THR A 176 30.21 5.36 -32.94
N SER A 177 30.71 4.12 -32.79
CA SER A 177 30.29 2.96 -33.59
C SER A 177 28.90 2.51 -33.17
N VAL A 178 28.01 2.30 -34.14
CA VAL A 178 26.61 1.86 -33.92
C VAL A 178 26.47 0.37 -34.23
N ILE A 179 26.69 0.00 -35.49
CA ILE A 179 26.60 -1.39 -35.97
C ILE A 179 27.51 -1.57 -37.19
N GLN A 180 27.94 -2.81 -37.44
CA GLN A 180 28.58 -3.19 -38.70
C GLN A 180 27.56 -3.96 -39.56
N VAL A 181 27.28 -3.47 -40.75
CA VAL A 181 26.54 -4.24 -41.76
C VAL A 181 27.51 -4.95 -42.70
N THR A 182 27.14 -6.15 -43.14
CA THR A 182 27.98 -6.99 -43.99
C THR A 182 27.15 -7.49 -45.16
N ALA A 183 27.63 -7.21 -46.36
CA ALA A 183 27.23 -7.88 -47.58
C ALA A 183 28.30 -8.88 -48.02
N SER A 184 27.85 -9.89 -48.74
CA SER A 184 28.65 -10.86 -49.49
C SER A 184 28.33 -10.73 -50.97
N ASP A 185 29.24 -11.22 -51.78
CA ASP A 185 29.20 -11.11 -53.24
C ASP A 185 29.78 -12.43 -53.77
N ALA A 186 29.22 -12.96 -54.85
CA ALA A 186 29.52 -14.31 -55.31
C ALA A 186 30.81 -14.35 -56.14
N ASP A 187 31.07 -13.30 -56.91
CA ASP A 187 32.12 -13.20 -57.93
C ASP A 187 33.56 -13.32 -57.36
N ASP A 188 34.59 -13.29 -58.20
CA ASP A 188 36.01 -13.36 -57.80
C ASP A 188 36.49 -11.97 -57.32
N PRO A 189 36.86 -11.80 -56.04
CA PRO A 189 37.38 -10.51 -55.56
C PRO A 189 38.77 -10.16 -56.11
N THR A 190 39.42 -11.06 -56.86
CA THR A 190 40.76 -10.91 -57.44
C THR A 190 40.75 -10.65 -58.95
N TYR A 191 39.73 -11.13 -59.67
CA TYR A 191 39.50 -10.78 -61.08
C TYR A 191 38.57 -9.57 -61.15
N GLY A 192 38.80 -8.63 -62.07
CA GLY A 192 38.02 -7.38 -62.18
C GLY A 192 38.14 -6.38 -61.00
N ASN A 193 38.37 -6.85 -59.78
CA ASN A 193 37.79 -6.35 -58.53
C ASN A 193 36.25 -6.56 -58.45
N SER A 194 35.67 -7.61 -59.09
CA SER A 194 34.21 -7.83 -59.18
C SER A 194 33.56 -7.80 -57.79
N ALA A 195 33.74 -8.85 -56.99
CA ALA A 195 33.25 -8.97 -55.60
C ALA A 195 33.91 -8.03 -54.57
N LYS A 196 34.47 -6.88 -54.98
CA LYS A 196 35.13 -5.93 -54.08
C LYS A 196 34.19 -4.83 -53.63
N LEU A 197 33.54 -5.08 -52.50
CA LEU A 197 32.52 -4.20 -51.95
C LEU A 197 33.03 -2.85 -51.43
N VAL A 198 32.22 -1.82 -51.66
CA VAL A 198 32.29 -0.48 -51.07
C VAL A 198 30.91 -0.10 -50.53
N TYR A 199 30.86 0.29 -49.26
CA TYR A 199 29.63 0.68 -48.57
C TYR A 199 29.37 2.18 -48.65
N SER A 200 28.10 2.57 -48.81
CA SER A 200 27.67 3.97 -48.79
C SER A 200 26.25 4.13 -48.21
N ILE A 201 25.90 5.35 -47.77
CA ILE A 201 24.57 5.70 -47.27
C ILE A 201 23.78 6.38 -48.37
N LEU A 202 22.59 5.87 -48.69
CA LEU A 202 21.62 6.50 -49.59
C LEU A 202 20.68 7.45 -48.81
N GLU A 203 20.18 6.99 -47.67
CA GLU A 203 19.27 7.75 -46.78
C GLU A 203 19.76 7.64 -45.33
N GLY A 204 19.63 8.72 -44.54
CA GLY A 204 20.12 8.79 -43.15
C GLY A 204 21.23 9.83 -42.91
N GLN A 205 21.73 10.48 -43.97
CA GLN A 205 22.50 11.72 -43.85
C GLN A 205 21.61 12.85 -43.28
N PRO A 206 22.14 13.79 -42.46
CA PRO A 206 23.53 13.90 -41.99
C PRO A 206 23.80 13.20 -40.65
N TYR A 207 22.87 12.40 -40.14
CA TYR A 207 22.90 11.85 -38.78
C TYR A 207 23.98 10.77 -38.60
N PHE A 208 24.19 9.94 -39.62
CA PHE A 208 25.13 8.82 -39.60
C PHE A 208 26.13 8.87 -40.76
N SER A 209 27.24 8.17 -40.59
CA SER A 209 28.28 7.94 -41.60
C SER A 209 28.57 6.44 -41.67
N VAL A 210 29.08 5.93 -42.80
CA VAL A 210 29.50 4.53 -42.94
C VAL A 210 30.96 4.47 -43.39
N GLU A 211 31.73 3.59 -42.77
CA GLU A 211 33.12 3.34 -43.11
C GLU A 211 33.17 2.43 -44.36
N ALA A 212 33.56 3.03 -45.48
CA ALA A 212 33.34 2.52 -46.83
C ALA A 212 33.95 1.13 -47.14
N GLN A 213 34.94 0.68 -46.35
CA GLN A 213 35.60 -0.63 -46.52
C GLN A 213 35.16 -1.68 -45.50
N THR A 214 34.47 -1.29 -44.42
CA THR A 214 34.14 -2.19 -43.30
C THR A 214 32.64 -2.36 -43.09
N GLY A 215 31.81 -1.44 -43.59
CA GLY A 215 30.38 -1.41 -43.31
C GLY A 215 30.02 -0.93 -41.90
N ILE A 216 30.99 -0.40 -41.14
CA ILE A 216 30.75 0.14 -39.80
C ILE A 216 30.04 1.49 -39.89
N ILE A 217 28.82 1.55 -39.37
CA ILE A 217 28.02 2.76 -39.24
C ILE A 217 28.42 3.49 -37.95
N ARG A 218 28.59 4.80 -38.05
CA ARG A 218 29.00 5.69 -36.96
C ARG A 218 28.12 6.93 -36.88
N THR A 219 27.94 7.48 -35.69
CA THR A 219 27.31 8.81 -35.49
C THR A 219 28.10 9.88 -36.25
N ALA A 220 27.40 10.76 -36.98
CA ALA A 220 27.99 11.86 -37.74
C ALA A 220 27.55 13.24 -37.22
N LEU A 221 26.36 13.33 -36.62
CA LEU A 221 25.84 14.55 -36.00
C LEU A 221 26.01 14.49 -34.47
N PRO A 222 26.51 15.55 -33.80
CA PRO A 222 26.52 15.65 -32.34
C PRO A 222 25.12 15.99 -31.80
N ASN A 223 24.87 15.74 -30.51
CA ASN A 223 23.64 16.10 -29.81
C ASN A 223 22.37 15.58 -30.52
N MET A 224 22.42 14.33 -31.00
CA MET A 224 21.20 13.59 -31.31
C MET A 224 20.45 13.30 -30.00
N ASP A 225 19.13 13.44 -30.03
CA ASP A 225 18.27 13.75 -28.88
C ASP A 225 16.99 12.93 -29.02
N ARG A 226 16.68 12.08 -28.04
CA ARG A 226 15.63 11.06 -28.13
C ARG A 226 14.24 11.69 -27.97
N GLU A 227 14.11 12.68 -27.08
CA GLU A 227 12.88 13.43 -26.82
C GLU A 227 12.42 14.20 -28.07
N ALA A 228 13.37 14.72 -28.87
CA ALA A 228 13.08 15.29 -30.18
C ALA A 228 12.82 14.21 -31.25
N LYS A 229 13.60 13.12 -31.28
CA LYS A 229 13.42 12.00 -32.22
C LYS A 229 14.17 10.73 -31.79
N GLU A 230 13.40 9.75 -31.32
CA GLU A 230 13.87 8.43 -30.87
C GLU A 230 14.46 7.53 -31.97
N GLN A 231 13.82 7.43 -33.15
CA GLN A 231 14.16 6.41 -34.16
C GLN A 231 14.55 6.98 -35.53
N TYR A 232 15.59 6.39 -36.13
CA TYR A 232 16.14 6.77 -37.43
C TYR A 232 16.24 5.55 -38.34
N HIS A 233 15.74 5.67 -39.58
CA HIS A 233 15.99 4.68 -40.62
C HIS A 233 17.15 5.16 -41.50
N VAL A 234 18.08 4.26 -41.80
CA VAL A 234 19.24 4.47 -42.65
C VAL A 234 19.22 3.42 -43.76
N VAL A 235 19.40 3.83 -45.01
CA VAL A 235 19.51 2.90 -46.15
C VAL A 235 20.97 2.80 -46.55
N ILE A 236 21.54 1.60 -46.42
CA ILE A 236 22.92 1.31 -46.82
C ILE A 236 22.92 0.61 -48.17
N GLN A 237 23.79 1.07 -49.07
CA GLN A 237 24.12 0.40 -50.32
C GLN A 237 25.48 -0.27 -50.17
N ALA A 238 25.58 -1.55 -50.53
CA ALA A 238 26.85 -2.21 -50.84
C ALA A 238 27.01 -2.21 -52.35
N LYS A 239 28.18 -1.79 -52.85
CA LYS A 239 28.47 -1.71 -54.27
C LYS A 239 29.74 -2.48 -54.63
N ASP A 240 29.65 -3.33 -55.64
CA ASP A 240 30.75 -4.12 -56.20
C ASP A 240 31.78 -3.25 -56.96
N MET A 241 32.71 -3.86 -57.70
CA MET A 241 33.70 -3.17 -58.56
C MET A 241 34.51 -2.06 -57.86
N GLY A 242 34.70 -2.15 -56.53
CA GLY A 242 35.31 -1.08 -55.75
C GLY A 242 34.50 0.24 -55.73
N GLY A 243 33.19 0.18 -55.94
CA GLY A 243 32.27 1.32 -56.01
C GLY A 243 32.25 2.06 -57.36
N HIS A 244 32.82 1.49 -58.42
CA HIS A 244 32.97 2.19 -59.71
C HIS A 244 31.66 2.36 -60.51
N LEU A 245 31.71 3.22 -61.54
CA LEU A 245 30.61 3.44 -62.47
C LEU A 245 30.56 2.31 -63.51
N GLY A 246 29.64 1.36 -63.29
CA GLY A 246 29.47 0.13 -64.07
C GLY A 246 28.94 -1.01 -63.20
N GLY A 247 29.39 -1.03 -61.95
CA GLY A 247 29.04 -2.03 -60.96
C GLY A 247 27.58 -2.09 -60.49
N LEU A 248 27.14 -3.26 -60.05
CA LEU A 248 25.84 -3.60 -59.44
C LEU A 248 25.83 -3.21 -57.95
N SER A 249 24.67 -3.33 -57.29
CA SER A 249 24.54 -2.99 -55.86
C SER A 249 23.34 -3.61 -55.18
N GLY A 250 23.53 -4.15 -53.98
CA GLY A 250 22.46 -4.42 -53.03
C GLY A 250 22.18 -3.25 -52.11
N THR A 251 21.00 -3.26 -51.47
CA THR A 251 20.63 -2.28 -50.44
C THR A 251 19.94 -2.97 -49.26
N THR A 252 20.28 -2.58 -48.04
CA THR A 252 19.62 -3.01 -46.79
C THR A 252 19.13 -1.81 -46.00
N LYS A 253 18.15 -2.02 -45.12
CA LYS A 253 17.67 -1.00 -44.17
C LYS A 253 18.24 -1.24 -42.79
N VAL A 254 18.66 -0.18 -42.12
CA VAL A 254 19.11 -0.20 -40.73
C VAL A 254 18.21 0.72 -39.94
N THR A 255 17.48 0.18 -38.97
CA THR A 255 16.70 0.98 -38.02
C THR A 255 17.53 1.16 -36.76
N ILE A 256 17.87 2.43 -36.48
CA ILE A 256 18.69 2.83 -35.36
C ILE A 256 17.80 3.53 -34.32
N THR A 257 17.75 2.98 -33.11
CA THR A 257 17.06 3.57 -31.96
C THR A 257 18.06 4.36 -31.11
N LEU A 258 17.66 5.52 -30.61
CA LEU A 258 18.39 6.20 -29.54
C LEU A 258 18.00 5.60 -28.18
N THR A 259 18.98 5.08 -27.44
CA THR A 259 18.74 4.67 -26.05
C THR A 259 18.82 5.87 -25.14
N ASP A 260 17.80 5.96 -24.28
CA ASP A 260 17.58 6.99 -23.28
C ASP A 260 18.77 7.20 -22.32
N VAL A 261 19.06 8.45 -21.99
CA VAL A 261 20.10 8.84 -21.03
C VAL A 261 19.59 9.97 -20.14
N ASN A 262 19.76 9.86 -18.82
CA ASN A 262 19.37 10.92 -17.89
C ASN A 262 20.06 12.26 -18.22
N ASP A 263 19.28 13.16 -18.82
CA ASP A 263 19.67 14.45 -19.36
C ASP A 263 18.71 15.55 -18.90
N ASN A 264 17.43 15.21 -18.70
CA ASN A 264 16.43 16.15 -18.23
C ASN A 264 16.23 16.06 -16.71
N PRO A 265 16.09 17.23 -16.04
CA PRO A 265 15.64 17.26 -14.65
C PRO A 265 14.11 17.23 -14.57
N PRO A 266 13.53 16.63 -13.51
CA PRO A 266 12.10 16.62 -13.28
C PRO A 266 11.64 18.03 -12.95
N LYS A 267 10.63 18.54 -13.65
CA LYS A 267 10.14 19.93 -13.54
C LYS A 267 8.72 19.95 -13.02
N PHE A 268 8.43 20.77 -12.01
CA PHE A 268 7.05 20.98 -11.56
C PHE A 268 6.30 21.91 -12.53
N PRO A 269 5.11 21.52 -13.05
CA PRO A 269 4.30 22.40 -13.89
C PRO A 269 3.81 23.69 -13.19
N GLN A 270 3.79 23.69 -11.86
CA GLN A 270 3.42 24.82 -11.01
C GLN A 270 4.45 25.01 -9.90
N SER A 271 4.79 26.27 -9.58
CA SER A 271 5.73 26.60 -8.50
C SER A 271 5.12 26.52 -7.10
N SER A 272 3.79 26.44 -6.98
CA SER A 272 3.09 26.25 -5.72
C SER A 272 1.80 25.47 -5.92
N TYR A 273 1.54 24.52 -5.02
CA TYR A 273 0.36 23.66 -5.02
C TYR A 273 -0.49 23.97 -3.79
N PRO A 274 -1.76 24.41 -3.95
CA PRO A 274 -2.71 24.47 -2.85
C PRO A 274 -3.24 23.06 -2.56
N MET A 275 -3.37 22.73 -1.28
CA MET A 275 -4.03 21.53 -0.75
C MET A 275 -4.81 21.92 0.49
N SER A 276 -5.75 21.08 0.92
CA SER A 276 -6.46 21.25 2.19
C SER A 276 -6.63 19.92 2.91
N VAL A 277 -6.86 19.99 4.22
CA VAL A 277 -7.11 18.83 5.09
C VAL A 277 -7.96 19.28 6.26
N SER A 278 -9.03 18.53 6.56
CA SER A 278 -9.83 18.77 7.77
C SER A 278 -9.02 18.42 9.02
N GLU A 279 -9.20 19.15 10.11
CA GLU A 279 -8.48 18.83 11.36
C GLU A 279 -8.90 17.49 11.99
N ALA A 280 -10.11 17.02 11.68
CA ALA A 280 -10.59 15.68 12.02
C ALA A 280 -9.85 14.53 11.30
N ALA A 281 -8.94 14.84 10.36
CA ALA A 281 -8.11 13.84 9.67
C ALA A 281 -7.05 13.22 10.60
N VAL A 282 -6.78 11.93 10.41
CA VAL A 282 -5.89 11.15 11.26
C VAL A 282 -4.49 10.95 10.64
N PRO A 283 -3.43 10.79 11.46
CA PRO A 283 -2.10 10.46 10.95
C PRO A 283 -2.11 9.20 10.07
N GLY A 284 -1.72 9.36 8.79
CA GLY A 284 -1.80 8.35 7.73
C GLY A 284 -2.62 8.80 6.51
N ASP A 285 -3.56 9.74 6.70
CA ASP A 285 -4.47 10.23 5.67
C ASP A 285 -3.75 11.00 4.55
N GLU A 286 -4.29 10.92 3.33
CA GLU A 286 -3.76 11.58 2.14
C GLU A 286 -4.31 13.01 2.03
N VAL A 287 -3.41 14.00 2.06
CA VAL A 287 -3.73 15.44 1.98
C VAL A 287 -3.75 15.92 0.53
N GLY A 288 -3.07 15.21 -0.37
CA GLY A 288 -3.08 15.48 -1.80
C GLY A 288 -1.83 15.00 -2.52
N ARG A 289 -1.82 15.20 -3.84
CA ARG A 289 -0.76 14.76 -4.74
C ARG A 289 -0.16 15.93 -5.50
N LEU A 290 1.15 15.89 -5.73
CA LEU A 290 1.83 16.77 -6.67
C LEU A 290 2.76 15.98 -7.59
N LYS A 291 2.86 16.41 -8.85
CA LYS A 291 3.59 15.70 -9.90
C LYS A 291 4.61 16.61 -10.56
N ALA A 292 5.88 16.28 -10.43
CA ALA A 292 6.89 16.77 -11.36
C ALA A 292 6.80 15.95 -12.65
N LYS A 293 7.17 16.55 -13.78
CA LYS A 293 7.25 15.88 -15.08
C LYS A 293 8.70 15.74 -15.49
N ASP A 294 9.06 14.52 -15.85
CA ASP A 294 10.33 14.14 -16.44
C ASP A 294 10.04 13.51 -17.82
N PRO A 295 10.75 13.87 -18.90
CA PRO A 295 10.53 13.28 -20.22
C PRO A 295 11.35 12.01 -20.48
N ASP A 296 12.37 11.74 -19.65
CA ASP A 296 13.31 10.62 -19.81
C ASP A 296 12.60 9.29 -19.43
N LEU A 297 13.09 8.17 -19.94
CA LEU A 297 12.45 6.85 -19.80
C LEU A 297 12.90 6.05 -18.58
N GLN A 298 12.05 5.10 -18.18
CA GLN A 298 12.36 4.01 -17.24
C GLN A 298 13.02 4.48 -15.93
N GLU A 299 14.30 4.16 -15.69
CA GLU A 299 15.03 4.50 -14.46
C GLU A 299 15.58 5.93 -14.46
N ASN A 300 15.73 6.57 -15.63
CA ASN A 300 16.21 7.94 -15.76
C ASN A 300 15.11 8.92 -15.33
N GLY A 301 13.91 8.75 -15.88
CA GLY A 301 12.71 9.53 -15.53
C GLY A 301 12.04 9.18 -14.19
N GLN A 302 12.63 8.30 -13.37
CA GLN A 302 12.10 7.98 -12.04
C GLN A 302 12.33 9.12 -11.05
N ILE A 303 11.24 9.61 -10.46
CA ILE A 303 11.24 10.82 -9.62
C ILE A 303 11.12 10.46 -8.16
N LYS A 304 12.06 10.93 -7.33
CA LYS A 304 12.01 10.82 -5.88
C LYS A 304 11.67 12.17 -5.24
N TYR A 305 10.58 12.21 -4.47
CA TYR A 305 10.14 13.40 -3.75
C TYR A 305 10.67 13.45 -2.32
N ARG A 306 10.95 14.65 -1.79
CA ARG A 306 11.17 14.89 -0.35
C ARG A 306 10.84 16.31 0.06
N ILE A 307 10.44 16.51 1.31
CA ILE A 307 10.36 17.83 1.94
C ILE A 307 11.79 18.31 2.25
N LEU A 308 12.10 19.57 1.97
CA LEU A 308 13.39 20.20 2.28
C LEU A 308 13.34 21.01 3.58
N ASP A 309 12.31 21.84 3.72
CA ASP A 309 12.17 22.87 4.74
C ASP A 309 10.71 23.38 4.76
N GLY A 310 10.36 24.13 5.78
CA GLY A 310 9.05 24.75 5.96
C GLY A 310 8.33 24.26 7.22
N ASP A 311 7.35 25.04 7.65
CA ASP A 311 6.71 24.91 8.97
C ASP A 311 5.72 23.73 9.08
N GLY A 312 5.48 23.02 7.97
CA GLY A 312 4.78 21.73 7.91
C GLY A 312 5.69 20.50 7.89
N ALA A 313 7.02 20.65 7.80
CA ALA A 313 7.95 19.51 7.64
C ALA A 313 7.94 18.51 8.84
N ASP A 314 7.44 18.97 9.99
CA ASP A 314 7.27 18.14 11.19
C ASP A 314 5.87 17.53 11.32
N VAL A 315 4.88 18.02 10.56
CA VAL A 315 3.43 17.68 10.69
C VAL A 315 2.94 16.82 9.53
N PHE A 316 3.58 16.93 8.38
CA PHE A 316 3.29 16.17 7.17
C PHE A 316 4.50 15.35 6.73
N GLU A 317 4.26 14.34 5.92
CA GLU A 317 5.30 13.62 5.17
C GLU A 317 4.95 13.54 3.69
N ILE A 318 5.93 13.15 2.88
CA ILE A 318 5.73 12.90 1.45
C ILE A 318 6.32 11.53 1.09
N THR A 319 5.51 10.75 0.38
CA THR A 319 5.88 9.45 -0.16
C THR A 319 5.87 9.53 -1.69
N THR A 320 6.55 8.60 -2.36
CA THR A 320 6.55 8.51 -3.82
C THR A 320 5.70 7.32 -4.24
N ASP A 321 4.62 7.56 -4.97
CA ASP A 321 3.83 6.51 -5.60
C ASP A 321 4.61 5.98 -6.80
N TYR A 322 5.01 4.70 -6.74
CA TYR A 322 5.87 4.08 -7.75
C TYR A 322 5.12 3.81 -9.08
N ILE A 323 3.79 3.72 -9.05
CA ILE A 323 2.96 3.47 -10.24
C ILE A 323 2.68 4.80 -10.95
N THR A 324 2.27 5.82 -10.21
CA THR A 324 1.90 7.11 -10.80
C THR A 324 3.07 8.08 -10.93
N GLN A 325 4.21 7.85 -10.26
CA GLN A 325 5.36 8.76 -10.14
C GLN A 325 4.99 10.12 -9.50
N GLU A 326 4.05 10.08 -8.55
CA GLU A 326 3.53 11.26 -7.83
C GLU A 326 4.08 11.35 -6.41
N GLY A 327 4.29 12.59 -5.95
CA GLY A 327 4.54 12.89 -4.55
C GLY A 327 3.20 12.91 -3.81
N VAL A 328 2.96 11.90 -2.99
CA VAL A 328 1.75 11.77 -2.16
C VAL A 328 2.03 12.36 -0.79
N VAL A 329 1.40 13.49 -0.48
CA VAL A 329 1.51 14.20 0.80
C VAL A 329 0.54 13.58 1.80
N LYS A 330 1.03 13.24 2.98
CA LYS A 330 0.25 12.60 4.05
C LYS A 330 0.37 13.32 5.38
N LEU A 331 -0.68 13.21 6.19
CA LEU A 331 -0.69 13.72 7.55
C LEU A 331 0.14 12.79 8.47
N LYS A 332 1.05 13.36 9.27
CA LYS A 332 1.99 12.62 10.14
C LYS A 332 1.76 12.86 11.63
N LYS A 333 1.17 14.01 11.97
CA LYS A 333 0.68 14.39 13.31
C LYS A 333 -0.70 15.01 13.12
N THR A 334 -1.55 14.95 14.15
CA THR A 334 -2.80 15.72 14.14
C THR A 334 -2.52 17.21 13.95
N VAL A 335 -3.50 17.88 13.34
CA VAL A 335 -3.56 19.33 13.14
C VAL A 335 -4.67 19.91 14.01
N ASP A 336 -4.67 21.23 14.15
CA ASP A 336 -5.51 22.01 15.06
C ASP A 336 -5.68 23.38 14.38
N TYR A 337 -6.91 23.69 13.96
CA TYR A 337 -7.26 24.89 13.21
C TYR A 337 -7.07 26.12 14.10
N GLU A 338 -7.62 26.13 15.31
CA GLU A 338 -7.55 27.21 16.30
C GLU A 338 -6.12 27.65 16.61
N THR A 339 -5.20 26.69 16.72
CA THR A 339 -3.77 26.94 16.84
C THR A 339 -3.14 27.36 15.51
N LYS A 340 -3.46 26.68 14.38
CA LYS A 340 -2.77 26.94 13.10
C LYS A 340 -3.53 26.55 11.81
N LYS A 341 -4.25 27.54 11.27
CA LYS A 341 -5.07 27.46 10.04
C LYS A 341 -4.29 27.26 8.72
N PHE A 342 -2.95 27.44 8.68
CA PHE A 342 -2.16 27.32 7.44
C PHE A 342 -0.73 26.79 7.66
N TYR A 343 -0.25 25.96 6.73
CA TYR A 343 1.12 25.45 6.65
C TYR A 343 1.73 25.65 5.24
N SER A 344 3.05 25.77 5.16
CA SER A 344 3.80 25.97 3.91
C SER A 344 5.12 25.20 3.94
N MET A 345 5.26 24.20 3.06
CA MET A 345 6.47 23.38 2.94
C MET A 345 7.07 23.46 1.53
N LYS A 346 8.40 23.38 1.46
CA LYS A 346 9.13 23.31 0.19
C LYS A 346 9.49 21.86 -0.12
N VAL A 347 8.95 21.33 -1.22
CA VAL A 347 9.22 19.98 -1.74
C VAL A 347 10.28 20.06 -2.83
N GLU A 348 11.18 19.08 -2.85
CA GLU A 348 12.10 18.81 -3.96
C GLU A 348 11.69 17.50 -4.66
N ALA A 349 11.64 17.53 -5.99
CA ALA A 349 11.65 16.35 -6.85
C ALA A 349 13.06 16.21 -7.44
N ALA A 350 13.61 15.00 -7.48
CA ALA A 350 14.93 14.71 -8.06
C ALA A 350 14.96 13.31 -8.69
N ASN A 351 15.77 13.10 -9.73
CA ASN A 351 15.94 11.76 -10.31
C ASN A 351 16.55 10.79 -9.29
N VAL A 352 16.20 9.49 -9.39
CA VAL A 352 16.79 8.45 -8.52
C VAL A 352 18.28 8.23 -8.85
N HIS A 353 18.64 8.30 -10.13
CA HIS A 353 19.99 8.13 -10.65
C HIS A 353 20.51 9.43 -11.28
N LEU A 354 21.82 9.66 -11.22
CA LEU A 354 22.49 10.84 -11.78
C LEU A 354 23.66 10.41 -12.67
N ASP A 355 23.62 10.74 -13.96
CA ASP A 355 24.79 10.57 -14.80
C ASP A 355 25.78 11.73 -14.64
N SER A 356 26.97 11.37 -14.14
CA SER A 356 28.15 12.23 -14.03
C SER A 356 28.47 13.11 -15.24
N ARG A 357 28.14 12.65 -16.46
CA ARG A 357 28.39 13.35 -17.73
C ARG A 357 27.56 14.64 -17.84
N PHE A 358 26.33 14.62 -17.32
CA PHE A 358 25.34 15.68 -17.54
C PHE A 358 25.18 16.63 -16.34
N LEU A 359 25.88 16.39 -15.21
CA LEU A 359 25.97 17.28 -14.03
C LEU A 359 26.31 18.76 -14.35
N SER A 360 26.81 19.04 -15.55
CA SER A 360 27.11 20.40 -16.03
C SER A 360 25.92 21.12 -16.69
N ARG A 361 24.85 20.41 -17.10
CA ARG A 361 23.67 20.97 -17.77
C ARG A 361 22.69 21.63 -16.79
N GLY A 362 22.60 21.13 -15.56
CA GLY A 362 21.72 21.72 -14.55
C GLY A 362 21.60 20.89 -13.28
N PRO A 363 20.77 21.34 -12.32
CA PRO A 363 20.35 20.53 -11.20
C PRO A 363 19.35 19.46 -11.69
N PHE A 364 19.64 18.18 -11.44
CA PHE A 364 18.75 17.02 -11.68
C PHE A 364 17.61 16.94 -10.66
N LYS A 365 16.94 18.09 -10.51
CA LYS A 365 15.95 18.38 -9.48
C LYS A 365 15.29 19.74 -9.67
N ASP A 366 14.05 19.84 -9.21
CA ASP A 366 13.28 21.09 -9.12
C ASP A 366 12.57 21.17 -7.76
N THR A 367 12.06 22.36 -7.40
CA THR A 367 11.40 22.59 -6.11
C THR A 367 10.14 23.43 -6.21
N ALA A 368 9.05 22.96 -5.60
CA ALA A 368 7.77 23.67 -5.49
C ALA A 368 7.36 23.89 -4.02
N THR A 369 6.45 24.84 -3.79
CA THR A 369 5.92 25.15 -2.45
C THR A 369 4.49 24.62 -2.30
N VAL A 370 4.32 23.56 -1.51
CA VAL A 370 2.99 23.07 -1.12
C VAL A 370 2.48 23.96 0.00
N LYS A 371 1.24 24.45 -0.15
CA LYS A 371 0.52 25.26 0.84
C LYS A 371 -0.72 24.48 1.26
N ILE A 372 -0.84 24.23 2.54
CA ILE A 372 -1.94 23.46 3.12
C ILE A 372 -2.78 24.41 3.98
N SER A 373 -4.05 24.57 3.66
CA SER A 373 -5.03 25.16 4.57
C SER A 373 -5.67 24.06 5.40
N ILE A 374 -5.75 24.27 6.70
CA ILE A 374 -6.55 23.39 7.57
C ILE A 374 -8.02 23.79 7.40
N GLU A 375 -8.91 22.81 7.32
CA GLU A 375 -10.36 22.98 7.25
C GLU A 375 -10.99 22.71 8.62
N ASP A 376 -11.70 23.73 9.10
CA ASP A 376 -12.52 23.84 10.31
C ASP A 376 -13.49 22.64 10.46
N ALA A 377 -13.51 21.98 11.63
CA ALA A 377 -14.46 20.89 11.91
C ALA A 377 -14.90 20.81 13.40
N ASP A 378 -16.20 21.06 13.61
CA ASP A 378 -17.02 20.94 14.85
C ASP A 378 -16.35 20.10 15.98
N GLU A 379 -15.83 20.76 17.03
CA GLU A 379 -15.27 20.10 18.22
C GLU A 379 -16.23 20.13 19.44
N PRO A 380 -16.20 19.10 20.32
CA PRO A 380 -16.98 19.12 21.56
C PRO A 380 -16.47 20.19 22.56
N PRO A 381 -17.35 20.94 23.24
CA PRO A 381 -16.96 21.93 24.24
C PRO A 381 -16.01 21.39 25.33
N ILE A 382 -14.83 22.00 25.49
CA ILE A 382 -13.78 21.54 26.41
C ILE A 382 -13.85 22.23 27.78
N PHE A 383 -13.74 21.46 28.85
CA PHE A 383 -13.71 22.01 30.22
C PHE A 383 -12.36 22.67 30.54
N LEU A 384 -12.38 23.81 31.26
CA LEU A 384 -11.15 24.53 31.63
C LEU A 384 -10.25 23.80 32.64
N GLN A 385 -10.75 22.73 33.26
CA GLN A 385 -10.01 21.88 34.19
C GLN A 385 -10.31 20.41 33.89
N PRO A 386 -9.33 19.49 33.98
CA PRO A 386 -9.54 18.06 33.71
C PRO A 386 -10.34 17.34 34.83
N SER A 387 -10.48 17.98 35.99
CA SER A 387 -11.37 17.59 37.08
C SER A 387 -11.66 18.82 37.94
N TYR A 388 -12.78 18.81 38.66
CA TYR A 388 -13.13 19.85 39.64
C TYR A 388 -13.29 19.24 41.03
N THR A 389 -12.69 19.87 42.05
CA THR A 389 -12.95 19.54 43.45
C THR A 389 -13.73 20.69 44.08
N LEU A 390 -14.93 20.40 44.58
CA LEU A 390 -15.83 21.36 45.23
C LEU A 390 -16.07 20.95 46.69
N GLU A 391 -16.38 21.92 47.55
CA GLU A 391 -16.67 21.68 48.96
C GLU A 391 -18.02 22.31 49.34
N VAL A 392 -18.87 21.55 50.02
CA VAL A 392 -20.18 22.02 50.52
C VAL A 392 -20.41 21.47 51.91
N TYR A 393 -20.96 22.26 52.83
CA TYR A 393 -21.33 21.74 54.15
C TYR A 393 -22.51 20.78 54.08
N GLU A 394 -22.49 19.77 54.95
CA GLU A 394 -23.69 18.98 55.21
C GLU A 394 -24.80 19.83 55.86
N ASN A 395 -26.00 19.24 55.93
CA ASN A 395 -27.23 19.94 56.31
C ASN A 395 -27.52 21.22 55.48
N ALA A 396 -26.83 21.41 54.35
CA ALA A 396 -27.12 22.47 53.40
C ALA A 396 -28.57 22.32 52.88
N PRO A 397 -29.40 23.38 52.93
CA PRO A 397 -30.75 23.31 52.37
C PRO A 397 -30.69 23.09 50.85
N PRO A 398 -31.79 22.62 50.23
CA PRO A 398 -31.94 22.65 48.78
C PRO A 398 -31.66 24.03 48.17
N ASP A 399 -31.24 24.04 46.92
CA ASP A 399 -30.78 25.21 46.14
C ASP A 399 -29.50 25.88 46.69
N THR A 400 -28.75 25.23 47.58
CA THR A 400 -27.43 25.73 48.04
C THR A 400 -26.38 25.53 46.94
N THR A 401 -25.67 26.61 46.59
CA THR A 401 -24.54 26.57 45.63
C THR A 401 -23.36 25.76 46.17
N VAL A 402 -22.98 24.72 45.43
CA VAL A 402 -21.79 23.88 45.70
C VAL A 402 -20.55 24.45 45.01
N GLY A 403 -20.73 24.98 43.80
CA GLY A 403 -19.65 25.52 42.99
C GLY A 403 -20.05 25.70 41.53
N ARG A 404 -19.06 25.88 40.63
CA ARG A 404 -19.30 26.11 39.21
C ARG A 404 -18.24 25.41 38.36
N VAL A 405 -18.69 24.67 37.35
CA VAL A 405 -17.84 24.18 36.25
C VAL A 405 -17.88 25.16 35.08
N HIS A 406 -16.88 25.12 34.20
CA HIS A 406 -16.88 25.97 33.00
C HIS A 406 -16.21 25.26 31.82
N ALA A 407 -16.91 25.20 30.71
CA ALA A 407 -16.38 24.77 29.42
C ALA A 407 -16.33 25.95 28.43
N LYS A 408 -15.44 25.85 27.45
CA LYS A 408 -15.38 26.70 26.26
C LYS A 408 -15.40 25.78 25.04
N ASP A 409 -16.24 26.13 24.08
CA ASP A 409 -16.27 25.62 22.72
C ASP A 409 -15.00 26.09 21.96
N PRO A 410 -14.21 25.22 21.30
CA PRO A 410 -12.97 25.63 20.63
C PRO A 410 -13.23 26.61 19.47
N ASP A 411 -13.99 26.15 18.49
CA ASP A 411 -14.29 26.73 17.17
C ASP A 411 -15.01 28.07 17.30
N ALA A 412 -16.09 28.10 18.10
CA ALA A 412 -16.98 29.22 18.23
C ALA A 412 -16.82 29.93 19.56
N ALA A 413 -16.09 31.06 19.56
CA ALA A 413 -15.83 31.90 20.73
C ALA A 413 -17.07 32.49 21.45
N ASN A 414 -18.30 32.17 21.03
CA ASN A 414 -19.56 32.65 21.61
C ASN A 414 -20.78 31.73 21.35
N THR A 415 -20.60 30.41 21.18
CA THR A 415 -21.73 29.46 21.26
C THR A 415 -22.31 29.39 22.66
N GLN A 416 -23.56 28.98 22.77
CA GLN A 416 -24.21 28.74 24.05
C GLN A 416 -23.99 27.28 24.44
N ILE A 417 -23.22 27.05 25.50
CA ILE A 417 -22.94 25.70 26.03
C ILE A 417 -24.02 25.33 27.04
N ARG A 418 -24.47 24.08 27.01
CA ARG A 418 -25.42 23.49 27.96
C ARG A 418 -24.73 22.43 28.81
N TYR A 419 -24.90 22.53 30.13
CA TYR A 419 -24.35 21.59 31.10
C TYR A 419 -25.41 20.61 31.63
N ILE A 420 -25.03 19.35 31.82
CA ILE A 420 -25.92 18.27 32.29
C ILE A 420 -25.14 17.36 33.25
N ILE A 421 -25.70 17.01 34.41
CA ILE A 421 -25.11 15.98 35.29
C ILE A 421 -25.52 14.59 34.78
N ASP A 422 -24.55 13.69 34.59
CA ASP A 422 -24.82 12.30 34.24
C ASP A 422 -25.54 11.58 35.39
N ARG A 423 -26.76 11.12 35.11
CA ARG A 423 -27.64 10.49 36.09
C ARG A 423 -27.22 9.07 36.47
N HIS A 424 -26.24 8.46 35.78
CA HIS A 424 -25.60 7.23 36.25
C HIS A 424 -24.62 7.50 37.41
N THR A 425 -24.11 8.73 37.54
CA THR A 425 -23.19 9.15 38.62
C THR A 425 -23.90 9.80 39.81
N ASP A 426 -25.10 10.34 39.60
CA ASP A 426 -25.97 10.90 40.64
C ASP A 426 -27.37 10.24 40.60
N LEU A 427 -27.39 8.94 40.93
CA LEU A 427 -28.59 8.08 40.91
C LEU A 427 -29.70 8.62 41.82
N GLU A 428 -29.32 9.02 43.04
CA GLU A 428 -30.21 9.61 44.04
C GLU A 428 -30.54 11.08 43.78
N ARG A 429 -29.94 11.70 42.76
CA ARG A 429 -30.20 13.08 42.32
C ARG A 429 -29.95 14.11 43.42
N TYR A 430 -28.89 13.97 44.21
CA TYR A 430 -28.50 14.95 45.23
C TYR A 430 -28.15 16.32 44.64
N PHE A 431 -27.80 16.37 43.34
CA PHE A 431 -27.34 17.59 42.67
C PHE A 431 -28.15 17.92 41.41
N ASN A 432 -28.22 19.23 41.14
CA ASN A 432 -28.68 19.76 39.88
C ASN A 432 -27.69 20.82 39.37
N ILE A 433 -27.70 21.08 38.05
CA ILE A 433 -26.84 22.08 37.41
C ILE A 433 -27.71 23.09 36.66
N GLN A 434 -27.27 24.35 36.67
CA GLN A 434 -27.89 25.46 35.95
C GLN A 434 -27.22 25.67 34.58
N ASP A 435 -27.90 26.35 33.67
CA ASP A 435 -27.39 26.59 32.30
C ASP A 435 -26.05 27.37 32.26
N ASP A 436 -25.70 28.08 33.34
CA ASP A 436 -24.42 28.79 33.46
C ASP A 436 -23.27 27.92 34.04
N GLY A 437 -23.54 26.66 34.38
CA GLY A 437 -22.59 25.71 34.96
C GLY A 437 -22.54 25.69 36.50
N ILE A 438 -23.39 26.44 37.20
CA ILE A 438 -23.48 26.38 38.68
C ILE A 438 -24.17 25.09 39.14
N ILE A 439 -23.51 24.37 40.04
CA ILE A 439 -24.03 23.16 40.70
C ILE A 439 -24.69 23.55 42.03
N ILE A 440 -25.89 23.02 42.26
CA ILE A 440 -26.70 23.23 43.47
C ILE A 440 -27.14 21.89 44.09
N THR A 441 -27.36 21.90 45.41
CA THR A 441 -28.00 20.78 46.13
C THR A 441 -29.51 20.72 45.84
N THR A 442 -30.09 19.52 45.79
CA THR A 442 -31.55 19.29 45.67
C THR A 442 -32.18 18.78 46.97
N LYS A 443 -31.35 18.15 47.80
CA LYS A 443 -31.63 17.48 49.07
C LYS A 443 -30.56 17.95 50.09
N PRO A 444 -30.82 17.86 51.41
CA PRO A 444 -29.74 17.92 52.37
C PRO A 444 -28.74 16.76 52.14
N LEU A 445 -27.48 17.01 52.49
CA LEU A 445 -26.41 16.03 52.51
C LEU A 445 -26.10 15.66 53.97
N ASP A 446 -25.63 14.43 54.17
CA ASP A 446 -25.24 13.79 55.43
C ASP A 446 -23.83 13.22 55.22
N ARG A 447 -22.84 13.69 55.97
CA ARG A 447 -21.43 13.32 55.77
C ARG A 447 -21.13 11.92 56.31
N GLU A 448 -21.84 11.49 57.35
CA GLU A 448 -21.74 10.18 58.00
C GLU A 448 -22.27 9.06 57.10
N GLU A 449 -23.24 9.37 56.23
CA GLU A 449 -23.65 8.49 55.13
C GLU A 449 -22.67 8.58 53.95
N ILE A 450 -22.42 9.78 53.39
CA ILE A 450 -21.60 9.97 52.18
C ILE A 450 -20.72 11.24 52.26
N ALA A 451 -19.50 11.10 52.81
CA ALA A 451 -18.53 12.19 52.88
C ALA A 451 -18.02 12.72 51.52
N TRP A 452 -18.17 11.95 50.43
CA TRP A 452 -17.68 12.31 49.09
C TRP A 452 -18.63 11.82 47.99
N HIS A 453 -19.15 12.74 47.17
CA HIS A 453 -19.89 12.41 45.95
C HIS A 453 -19.00 12.64 44.72
N ASN A 454 -18.93 11.66 43.82
CA ASN A 454 -18.22 11.78 42.54
C ASN A 454 -19.24 11.77 41.41
N ILE A 455 -19.49 12.93 40.80
CA ILE A 455 -20.43 13.09 39.69
C ILE A 455 -19.69 13.40 38.39
N SER A 456 -20.24 13.01 37.25
CA SER A 456 -19.77 13.43 35.93
C SER A 456 -20.66 14.54 35.39
N VAL A 457 -20.05 15.62 34.88
CA VAL A 457 -20.76 16.73 34.25
C VAL A 457 -20.42 16.77 32.76
N ILE A 458 -21.46 16.65 31.94
CA ILE A 458 -21.40 16.68 30.49
C ILE A 458 -21.62 18.12 30.00
N ALA A 459 -20.82 18.57 29.04
CA ALA A 459 -21.05 19.77 28.26
C ALA A 459 -21.49 19.39 26.83
N THR A 460 -22.47 20.13 26.31
CA THR A 460 -23.09 19.97 24.98
C THR A 460 -23.31 21.33 24.34
N GLU A 461 -23.33 21.39 23.02
CA GLU A 461 -23.64 22.61 22.27
C GLU A 461 -25.18 22.81 22.25
N ALA A 462 -25.67 24.04 22.48
CA ALA A 462 -27.12 24.25 22.65
C ALA A 462 -27.91 24.30 21.33
N SER A 463 -27.25 24.48 20.18
CA SER A 463 -27.91 24.49 18.86
C SER A 463 -28.22 23.07 18.38
N ASN A 464 -27.36 22.10 18.71
CA ASN A 464 -27.43 20.73 18.23
C ASN A 464 -27.49 19.70 19.37
N ILE A 465 -28.69 19.17 19.67
CA ILE A 465 -28.90 18.15 20.72
C ILE A 465 -28.29 16.78 20.35
N HIS A 466 -27.81 16.62 19.11
CA HIS A 466 -27.03 15.48 18.65
C HIS A 466 -25.53 15.80 18.47
N SER A 467 -25.04 16.91 19.03
CA SER A 467 -23.63 17.32 18.94
C SER A 467 -22.69 16.33 19.61
N LEU A 468 -21.40 16.49 19.30
CA LEU A 468 -20.32 15.97 20.12
C LEU A 468 -20.43 16.53 21.55
N SER A 469 -20.02 15.74 22.54
CA SER A 469 -20.15 16.07 23.96
C SER A 469 -18.92 15.65 24.75
N ASN A 470 -18.52 16.48 25.71
CA ASN A 470 -17.38 16.19 26.60
C ASN A 470 -17.86 16.02 28.05
N SER A 471 -17.14 15.28 28.88
CA SER A 471 -17.53 15.01 30.28
C SER A 471 -16.36 15.18 31.26
N VAL A 472 -16.57 15.96 32.31
CA VAL A 472 -15.56 16.18 33.38
C VAL A 472 -15.99 15.54 34.70
N PRO A 473 -15.09 14.82 35.41
CA PRO A 473 -15.34 14.37 36.77
C PRO A 473 -15.32 15.55 37.77
N VAL A 474 -16.34 15.61 38.62
CA VAL A 474 -16.49 16.58 39.70
C VAL A 474 -16.61 15.83 41.03
N THR A 475 -15.61 16.01 41.88
CA THR A 475 -15.60 15.47 43.24
C THR A 475 -16.13 16.52 44.20
N ILE A 476 -17.28 16.25 44.81
CA ILE A 476 -17.92 17.10 45.82
C ILE A 476 -17.62 16.49 47.19
N LYS A 477 -16.81 17.20 47.97
CA LYS A 477 -16.49 16.86 49.36
C LYS A 477 -17.53 17.47 50.28
N VAL A 478 -18.12 16.65 51.14
CA VAL A 478 -19.03 17.12 52.19
C VAL A 478 -18.20 17.61 53.38
N LEU A 479 -18.48 18.82 53.85
CA LEU A 479 -17.81 19.46 54.99
C LEU A 479 -18.63 19.30 56.27
N ASP A 480 -17.91 18.89 57.30
CA ASP A 480 -18.37 18.52 58.62
C ASP A 480 -19.08 19.63 59.41
N ARG A 481 -20.14 19.28 60.13
CA ARG A 481 -20.82 20.10 61.14
C ARG A 481 -21.10 19.26 62.37
N ASN A 482 -20.89 19.84 63.57
CA ASN A 482 -21.24 19.16 64.82
C ASN A 482 -22.77 19.00 64.95
N ASP A 483 -23.25 17.77 64.74
CA ASP A 483 -24.63 17.40 64.41
C ASP A 483 -25.04 16.08 65.11
N ASN A 484 -24.12 15.11 65.22
CA ASN A 484 -24.29 13.98 66.13
C ASN A 484 -23.97 14.40 67.57
N ALA A 485 -24.14 13.46 68.52
CA ALA A 485 -23.83 13.69 69.92
C ALA A 485 -23.04 12.49 70.46
N PRO A 486 -22.01 12.71 71.30
CA PRO A 486 -21.05 11.67 71.64
C PRO A 486 -21.72 10.55 72.44
N GLU A 487 -21.71 9.33 71.90
CA GLU A 487 -22.41 8.19 72.48
C GLU A 487 -21.49 7.10 73.05
N PHE A 488 -22.05 6.13 73.77
CA PHE A 488 -21.28 4.95 74.17
C PHE A 488 -21.16 4.01 72.96
N PRO A 489 -19.96 3.55 72.57
CA PRO A 489 -19.79 2.71 71.38
C PRO A 489 -20.56 1.38 71.44
N ARG A 490 -20.91 0.93 72.66
CA ARG A 490 -21.79 -0.20 72.97
C ARG A 490 -22.48 0.07 74.32
N PRO A 491 -23.69 -0.48 74.59
CA PRO A 491 -24.30 -0.39 75.92
C PRO A 491 -23.39 -1.05 76.97
N TYR A 492 -22.88 -0.26 77.92
CA TYR A 492 -22.01 -0.78 78.97
C TYR A 492 -22.80 -1.49 80.08
N GLU A 493 -22.34 -2.69 80.44
CA GLU A 493 -22.64 -3.32 81.73
C GLU A 493 -21.39 -3.38 82.61
N ALA A 494 -21.49 -2.88 83.83
CA ALA A 494 -20.48 -3.03 84.88
C ALA A 494 -21.00 -3.92 86.00
N SER A 495 -20.10 -4.58 86.74
CA SER A 495 -20.45 -5.40 87.90
C SER A 495 -19.69 -4.96 89.14
N VAL A 496 -20.40 -4.85 90.27
CA VAL A 496 -19.88 -4.37 91.55
C VAL A 496 -20.18 -5.37 92.65
N CYS A 497 -19.19 -5.63 93.50
CA CYS A 497 -19.36 -6.50 94.66
C CYS A 497 -20.27 -5.90 95.73
N GLU A 498 -21.13 -6.71 96.34
CA GLU A 498 -21.97 -6.26 97.44
C GLU A 498 -21.14 -5.79 98.66
N ASN A 499 -20.00 -6.45 98.94
CA ASN A 499 -19.05 -6.04 99.99
C ASN A 499 -18.07 -4.93 99.57
N ALA A 500 -18.28 -4.25 98.43
CA ALA A 500 -17.35 -3.24 97.94
C ALA A 500 -17.17 -2.07 98.94
N LYS A 501 -15.91 -1.65 99.08
CA LYS A 501 -15.48 -0.46 99.85
C LYS A 501 -15.85 0.82 99.11
N GLU A 502 -15.96 1.91 99.86
CA GLU A 502 -16.18 3.26 99.34
C GLU A 502 -14.97 3.79 98.56
N ASN A 503 -15.22 4.66 97.57
CA ASN A 503 -14.23 5.31 96.71
C ASN A 503 -13.27 4.33 95.97
N LYS A 504 -13.76 3.12 95.66
CA LYS A 504 -13.05 2.13 94.83
C LYS A 504 -13.46 2.33 93.36
N LYS A 505 -12.48 2.54 92.47
CA LYS A 505 -12.68 2.45 91.02
C LYS A 505 -13.10 1.03 90.64
N PHE A 506 -14.15 0.88 89.86
CA PHE A 506 -14.60 -0.43 89.35
C PHE A 506 -14.84 -0.46 87.84
N PHE A 507 -14.96 0.68 87.17
CA PHE A 507 -15.17 0.77 85.72
C PHE A 507 -14.56 2.03 85.13
N THR A 508 -14.35 2.02 83.81
CA THR A 508 -14.00 3.19 82.98
C THR A 508 -14.96 3.19 81.80
N VAL A 509 -15.62 4.31 81.51
CA VAL A 509 -16.38 4.50 80.25
C VAL A 509 -15.57 5.33 79.26
N THR A 510 -15.83 5.11 77.97
CA THR A 510 -15.38 5.97 76.87
C THR A 510 -16.58 6.35 76.02
N ALA A 511 -16.44 7.38 75.20
CA ALA A 511 -17.43 7.75 74.19
C ALA A 511 -16.82 7.65 72.79
N VAL A 512 -17.68 7.65 71.79
CA VAL A 512 -17.36 7.85 70.37
C VAL A 512 -18.32 8.89 69.82
N ASP A 513 -17.84 9.66 68.85
CA ASP A 513 -18.71 10.48 68.00
C ASP A 513 -18.64 9.98 66.56
N LYS A 514 -19.55 10.48 65.71
CA LYS A 514 -19.53 10.18 64.27
C LYS A 514 -18.93 11.31 63.44
N ASP A 515 -19.17 12.55 63.88
CA ASP A 515 -18.64 13.80 63.30
C ASP A 515 -17.09 13.76 63.24
N ASP A 516 -16.47 14.64 62.46
CA ASP A 516 -15.00 14.67 62.35
C ASP A 516 -14.34 14.88 63.72
N THR A 517 -13.14 14.33 63.84
CA THR A 517 -12.15 14.58 64.89
C THR A 517 -11.76 16.05 65.07
N ALA A 518 -12.23 16.94 64.18
CA ALA A 518 -12.15 18.39 64.29
C ALA A 518 -13.29 19.03 65.12
N ASN A 519 -14.47 18.40 65.17
CA ASN A 519 -15.67 18.85 65.89
C ASN A 519 -15.92 18.03 67.17
N GLY A 520 -15.78 16.70 67.14
CA GLY A 520 -15.96 15.81 68.30
C GLY A 520 -14.65 15.37 68.99
N ARG A 521 -13.75 16.29 69.35
CA ARG A 521 -12.38 15.93 69.77
C ARG A 521 -12.25 15.57 71.25
N LEU A 522 -12.93 16.28 72.16
CA LEU A 522 -12.81 16.12 73.61
C LEU A 522 -14.16 15.89 74.28
N PHE A 523 -14.33 14.73 74.90
CA PHE A 523 -15.58 14.37 75.59
C PHE A 523 -15.52 14.71 77.08
N ILE A 524 -16.42 15.57 77.52
CA ILE A 524 -16.62 15.98 78.91
C ILE A 524 -17.73 15.14 79.54
N PHE A 525 -17.35 14.26 80.46
CA PHE A 525 -18.30 13.40 81.18
C PHE A 525 -18.77 14.06 82.48
N SER A 526 -20.09 14.09 82.70
CA SER A 526 -20.70 14.67 83.90
C SER A 526 -21.92 13.86 84.37
N LEU A 527 -22.49 14.25 85.52
CA LEU A 527 -23.69 13.62 86.08
C LEU A 527 -24.91 14.57 85.96
N PRO A 528 -26.13 14.04 85.74
CA PRO A 528 -27.35 14.84 85.76
C PRO A 528 -27.49 15.67 87.05
N LYS A 529 -28.01 16.89 86.91
CA LYS A 529 -28.03 17.91 87.98
C LYS A 529 -28.88 17.49 89.19
N GLU A 530 -29.86 16.61 88.97
CA GLU A 530 -30.72 15.98 89.98
C GLU A 530 -29.91 15.01 90.85
N ILE A 531 -29.03 14.22 90.24
CA ILE A 531 -28.26 13.15 90.90
C ILE A 531 -27.08 13.76 91.67
N SER A 532 -26.40 14.76 91.08
CA SER A 532 -25.19 15.41 91.62
C SER A 532 -25.36 16.10 92.98
N HIS A 533 -26.59 16.27 93.49
CA HIS A 533 -26.90 16.89 94.79
C HIS A 533 -27.41 15.89 95.84
N SER A 534 -27.57 14.61 95.48
CA SER A 534 -27.91 13.53 96.41
C SER A 534 -26.68 12.67 96.71
N HIS A 535 -26.74 11.86 97.78
CA HIS A 535 -25.71 10.84 98.04
C HIS A 535 -25.84 9.68 97.04
N ALA A 536 -25.36 9.91 95.82
CA ALA A 536 -25.38 8.95 94.73
C ALA A 536 -24.57 7.69 95.10
N ASN A 537 -25.12 6.51 94.80
CA ASN A 537 -24.49 5.22 95.11
C ASN A 537 -23.14 5.01 94.37
N PHE A 538 -22.91 5.79 93.32
CA PHE A 538 -21.68 5.81 92.51
C PHE A 538 -21.33 7.25 92.18
N THR A 539 -20.05 7.52 92.00
CA THR A 539 -19.51 8.83 91.59
C THR A 539 -18.68 8.68 90.32
N LEU A 540 -18.67 9.73 89.50
CA LEU A 540 -17.92 9.78 88.24
C LEU A 540 -16.79 10.79 88.35
N ARG A 541 -15.64 10.46 87.76
CA ARG A 541 -14.49 11.34 87.59
C ARG A 541 -14.03 11.30 86.14
N ASP A 542 -14.37 12.35 85.40
CA ASP A 542 -13.74 12.68 84.13
C ASP A 542 -12.20 12.75 84.29
N LYS A 543 -11.48 12.19 83.31
CA LYS A 543 -10.02 12.21 83.22
C LYS A 543 -9.48 13.18 82.16
N ARG A 544 -10.34 13.79 81.34
CA ARG A 544 -10.00 14.71 80.23
C ARG A 544 -9.11 14.10 79.15
N ASP A 545 -9.23 12.79 78.97
CA ASP A 545 -8.58 12.00 77.91
C ASP A 545 -9.60 11.10 77.19
N ASN A 546 -10.82 11.62 77.00
CA ASN A 546 -11.99 10.94 76.42
C ASN A 546 -12.43 9.67 77.18
N THR A 547 -12.01 9.55 78.44
CA THR A 547 -12.43 8.49 79.37
C THR A 547 -12.87 9.07 80.72
N ALA A 548 -13.80 8.39 81.38
CA ALA A 548 -14.21 8.71 82.75
C ALA A 548 -14.20 7.48 83.66
N ASP A 549 -13.60 7.63 84.83
CA ASP A 549 -13.49 6.58 85.85
C ASP A 549 -14.68 6.65 86.81
N ILE A 550 -15.23 5.48 87.14
CA ILE A 550 -16.44 5.36 87.97
C ILE A 550 -16.12 4.61 89.26
N TYR A 551 -16.55 5.22 90.37
CA TYR A 551 -16.19 4.88 91.74
C TYR A 551 -17.43 4.56 92.57
N THR A 552 -17.26 3.74 93.60
CA THR A 552 -18.31 3.47 94.59
C THR A 552 -18.55 4.67 95.50
N GLY A 553 -19.77 5.23 95.50
CA GLY A 553 -20.15 6.41 96.29
C GLY A 553 -20.48 6.11 97.77
N ARG A 554 -20.46 4.83 98.16
CA ARG A 554 -20.62 4.33 99.53
C ARG A 554 -19.97 2.96 99.68
N ALA A 555 -19.73 2.53 100.91
CA ALA A 555 -19.46 1.12 101.22
C ALA A 555 -20.75 0.28 101.32
N ALA A 556 -20.61 -1.03 101.13
CA ALA A 556 -21.64 -2.06 101.36
C ALA A 556 -22.96 -1.87 100.57
N PHE A 557 -22.98 -2.38 99.34
CA PHE A 557 -24.18 -2.55 98.53
C PHE A 557 -24.94 -3.81 99.00
N SER A 558 -26.19 -3.99 98.57
CA SER A 558 -26.98 -5.16 98.97
C SER A 558 -27.82 -5.66 97.80
N ARG A 559 -27.44 -6.82 97.26
CA ARG A 559 -28.10 -7.50 96.14
C ARG A 559 -29.60 -7.73 96.37
N GLN A 560 -30.00 -7.91 97.65
CA GLN A 560 -31.39 -8.08 98.07
C GLN A 560 -32.22 -6.77 98.08
N LYS A 561 -31.59 -5.60 98.27
CA LYS A 561 -32.28 -4.31 98.26
C LYS A 561 -32.41 -3.75 96.85
N GLN A 562 -31.35 -3.86 96.07
CA GLN A 562 -31.31 -3.45 94.67
C GLN A 562 -30.24 -4.28 93.96
N LYS A 563 -30.65 -5.06 92.95
CA LYS A 563 -29.74 -5.90 92.14
C LYS A 563 -29.16 -5.15 90.94
N LEU A 564 -29.91 -4.18 90.42
CA LEU A 564 -29.58 -3.40 89.24
C LEU A 564 -29.64 -1.90 89.57
N HIS A 565 -28.57 -1.17 89.29
CA HIS A 565 -28.56 0.29 89.28
C HIS A 565 -28.38 0.78 87.85
N LEU A 566 -29.24 1.72 87.45
CA LEU A 566 -29.08 2.48 86.22
C LEU A 566 -28.36 3.79 86.59
N PHE A 567 -27.23 4.06 85.96
CA PHE A 567 -26.37 5.20 86.27
C PHE A 567 -26.21 6.07 85.01
N PRO A 568 -27.07 7.10 84.83
CA PRO A 568 -27.00 7.99 83.68
C PRO A 568 -25.79 8.92 83.79
N ILE A 569 -25.06 9.02 82.69
CA ILE A 569 -23.87 9.85 82.50
C ILE A 569 -24.17 10.79 81.34
N VAL A 570 -23.99 12.08 81.56
CA VAL A 570 -24.14 13.11 80.51
C VAL A 570 -22.79 13.26 79.82
N ILE A 571 -22.78 13.23 78.49
CA ILE A 571 -21.58 13.36 77.67
C ILE A 571 -21.77 14.59 76.78
N ASN A 572 -20.78 15.46 76.72
CA ASN A 572 -20.74 16.69 75.93
C ASN A 572 -19.43 16.70 75.15
N ASP A 573 -19.45 17.07 73.87
CA ASP A 573 -18.25 17.22 73.03
C ASP A 573 -17.48 18.54 73.32
N ASP A 574 -16.58 18.95 72.43
CA ASP A 574 -16.00 20.30 72.37
C ASP A 574 -16.35 21.06 71.07
N GLY A 575 -17.44 20.65 70.42
CA GLY A 575 -17.92 21.15 69.14
C GLY A 575 -18.62 22.50 69.18
N SER A 576 -19.05 22.98 68.00
CA SER A 576 -19.66 24.30 67.84
C SER A 576 -20.80 24.29 66.79
N PRO A 577 -22.07 24.16 67.20
CA PRO A 577 -22.56 24.12 68.58
C PRO A 577 -22.24 22.78 69.27
N PRO A 578 -21.99 22.77 70.59
CA PRO A 578 -21.72 21.54 71.30
C PRO A 578 -22.98 20.72 71.52
N MET A 579 -22.91 19.42 71.26
CA MET A 579 -24.00 18.46 71.41
C MET A 579 -23.86 17.61 72.69
N ILE A 580 -24.99 17.06 73.13
CA ILE A 580 -25.13 16.45 74.46
C ILE A 580 -25.96 15.17 74.40
N SER A 581 -25.38 14.07 74.86
CA SER A 581 -26.08 12.79 75.09
C SER A 581 -26.31 12.52 76.58
N THR A 582 -27.14 11.53 76.91
CA THR A 582 -27.32 11.06 78.31
C THR A 582 -27.46 9.54 78.33
N ASN A 583 -26.34 8.88 78.60
CA ASN A 583 -26.18 7.46 78.38
C ASN A 583 -26.12 6.69 79.70
N THR A 584 -26.86 5.58 79.77
CA THR A 584 -27.06 4.85 81.02
C THR A 584 -26.10 3.68 81.14
N LEU A 585 -25.13 3.77 82.06
CA LEU A 585 -24.37 2.61 82.49
C LEU A 585 -25.26 1.69 83.33
N THR A 586 -25.31 0.40 82.97
CA THR A 586 -26.02 -0.60 83.75
C THR A 586 -25.07 -1.26 84.75
N ILE A 587 -25.31 -1.09 86.05
CA ILE A 587 -24.46 -1.62 87.12
C ILE A 587 -25.18 -2.76 87.83
N ARG A 588 -24.65 -3.98 87.74
CA ARG A 588 -25.15 -5.18 88.42
C ARG A 588 -24.43 -5.36 89.77
N ILE A 589 -25.19 -5.62 90.84
CA ILE A 589 -24.62 -5.99 92.15
C ILE A 589 -24.53 -7.51 92.25
N CYS A 590 -23.33 -8.01 92.51
CA CYS A 590 -23.00 -9.43 92.52
C CYS A 590 -22.45 -9.87 93.89
N SER A 591 -22.63 -11.15 94.22
CA SER A 591 -21.99 -11.73 95.39
C SER A 591 -20.50 -11.98 95.10
N CYS A 592 -19.66 -11.76 96.11
CA CYS A 592 -18.20 -11.80 95.96
C CYS A 592 -17.50 -12.52 97.12
N SER A 593 -16.28 -12.97 96.86
CA SER A 593 -15.39 -13.57 97.86
C SER A 593 -14.88 -12.52 98.87
N SER A 594 -14.14 -12.98 99.89
CA SER A 594 -13.38 -12.13 100.81
C SER A 594 -12.44 -11.16 100.09
N ASP A 595 -11.94 -11.60 98.93
CA ASP A 595 -10.89 -10.93 98.17
C ASP A 595 -11.48 -10.00 97.09
N GLU A 596 -12.77 -9.64 97.22
CA GLU A 596 -13.53 -8.77 96.31
C GLU A 596 -13.59 -9.26 94.84
N THR A 597 -13.45 -10.58 94.63
CA THR A 597 -13.66 -11.27 93.35
C THR A 597 -15.12 -11.71 93.19
N ILE A 598 -15.69 -11.51 92.00
CA ILE A 598 -17.10 -11.81 91.70
C ILE A 598 -17.33 -13.32 91.62
N LEU A 599 -18.31 -13.82 92.38
CA LEU A 599 -18.72 -15.23 92.43
C LEU A 599 -20.00 -15.48 91.62
N SER A 600 -21.04 -14.65 91.77
CA SER A 600 -22.25 -14.75 90.94
C SER A 600 -23.04 -13.44 90.85
N CYS A 601 -23.50 -13.13 89.64
CA CYS A 601 -24.42 -12.03 89.35
C CYS A 601 -25.86 -12.51 89.07
N ASN A 602 -26.02 -13.70 88.50
CA ASN A 602 -27.33 -14.23 88.08
C ASN A 602 -28.06 -14.93 89.23
N ASP A 603 -29.39 -15.08 89.10
CA ASP A 603 -30.15 -16.06 89.86
C ASP A 603 -30.43 -17.23 88.91
N GLU A 604 -30.41 -18.47 89.40
CA GLU A 604 -30.67 -19.64 88.55
C GLU A 604 -32.14 -19.63 88.08
N PRO A 605 -32.41 -19.76 86.77
CA PRO A 605 -33.76 -19.77 86.25
C PRO A 605 -34.46 -21.09 86.61
N LEU A 606 -35.50 -21.00 87.45
CA LEU A 606 -36.36 -22.14 87.78
C LEU A 606 -37.02 -22.69 86.52
N SER A 607 -36.77 -23.96 86.19
CA SER A 607 -37.17 -24.58 84.92
C SER A 607 -38.69 -24.75 84.79
N LEU A 608 -39.37 -23.74 84.24
CA LEU A 608 -40.78 -23.82 83.85
C LEU A 608 -40.91 -24.44 82.46
N ASN A 609 -41.37 -25.70 82.41
CA ASN A 609 -41.71 -26.39 81.18
C ASN A 609 -42.93 -25.71 80.51
N ALA A 610 -42.67 -24.78 79.60
CA ALA A 610 -43.67 -24.11 78.78
C ALA A 610 -44.25 -25.07 77.72
N GLY A 611 -45.16 -25.96 78.15
CA GLY A 611 -45.96 -26.78 77.24
C GLY A 611 -46.81 -25.88 76.34
N LEU A 612 -46.56 -25.90 75.03
CA LEU A 612 -47.34 -25.13 74.06
C LEU A 612 -48.82 -25.52 74.13
N SER A 613 -49.70 -24.53 74.29
CA SER A 613 -51.15 -24.75 74.24
C SER A 613 -51.55 -25.41 72.92
N THR A 614 -52.52 -26.32 72.95
CA THR A 614 -53.01 -27.01 71.74
C THR A 614 -53.54 -26.03 70.68
N GLY A 615 -54.05 -24.87 71.10
CA GLY A 615 -54.43 -23.78 70.18
C GLY A 615 -53.23 -23.18 69.42
N ALA A 616 -52.04 -23.10 70.05
CA ALA A 616 -50.83 -22.66 69.39
C ALA A 616 -50.32 -23.70 68.37
N LEU A 617 -50.39 -24.99 68.70
CA LEU A 617 -50.09 -26.07 67.75
C LEU A 617 -51.04 -26.05 66.53
N ILE A 618 -52.33 -25.82 66.75
CA ILE A 618 -53.31 -25.68 65.65
C ILE A 618 -53.03 -24.43 64.81
N ALA A 619 -52.69 -23.29 65.44
CA ALA A 619 -52.32 -22.07 64.71
C ALA A 619 -51.04 -22.24 63.88
N ILE A 620 -50.01 -22.90 64.44
CA ILE A 620 -48.76 -23.22 63.72
C ILE A 620 -49.04 -24.15 62.54
N LEU A 621 -49.84 -25.21 62.72
CA LEU A 621 -50.27 -26.09 61.63
C LEU A 621 -51.04 -25.33 60.54
N ALA A 622 -51.96 -24.43 60.92
CA ALA A 622 -52.69 -23.60 59.96
C ALA A 622 -51.75 -22.68 59.16
N CYS A 623 -50.80 -22.01 59.83
CA CYS A 623 -49.79 -21.17 59.17
C CYS A 623 -48.87 -21.98 58.23
N ILE A 624 -48.48 -23.21 58.62
CA ILE A 624 -47.68 -24.10 57.77
C ILE A 624 -48.48 -24.54 56.53
N VAL A 625 -49.76 -24.88 56.68
CA VAL A 625 -50.64 -25.24 55.55
C VAL A 625 -50.85 -24.04 54.62
N ILE A 626 -51.06 -22.84 55.16
CA ILE A 626 -51.18 -21.60 54.37
C ILE A 626 -49.88 -21.30 53.62
N LEU A 627 -48.72 -21.42 54.27
CA LEU A 627 -47.41 -21.27 53.62
C LEU A 627 -47.20 -22.32 52.51
N LEU A 628 -47.59 -23.58 52.72
CA LEU A 628 -47.51 -24.62 51.69
C LEU A 628 -48.43 -24.30 50.50
N VAL A 629 -49.63 -23.78 50.72
CA VAL A 629 -50.53 -23.34 49.63
C VAL A 629 -49.93 -22.14 48.87
N ILE A 630 -49.34 -21.17 49.57
CA ILE A 630 -48.64 -20.02 48.95
C ILE A 630 -47.42 -20.49 48.15
N VAL A 631 -46.61 -21.42 48.67
CA VAL A 631 -45.45 -21.97 47.97
C VAL A 631 -45.87 -22.80 46.75
N VAL A 632 -46.94 -23.59 46.83
CA VAL A 632 -47.47 -24.32 45.67
C VAL A 632 -48.02 -23.36 44.60
N LEU A 633 -48.71 -22.29 44.99
CA LEU A 633 -49.12 -21.22 44.06
C LEU A 633 -47.90 -20.52 43.43
N PHE A 634 -46.88 -20.18 44.22
CA PHE A 634 -45.68 -19.52 43.74
C PHE A 634 -44.87 -20.41 42.78
N VAL A 635 -44.78 -21.72 43.06
CA VAL A 635 -44.15 -22.72 42.18
C VAL A 635 -44.97 -22.96 40.91
N ALA A 636 -46.31 -22.93 40.98
CA ALA A 636 -47.16 -23.01 39.80
C ALA A 636 -46.97 -21.77 38.89
N LEU A 637 -47.05 -20.56 39.46
CA LEU A 637 -46.86 -19.30 38.73
C LEU A 637 -45.43 -19.16 38.18
N ARG A 638 -44.39 -19.62 38.91
CA ARG A 638 -43.02 -19.68 38.39
C ARG A 638 -42.78 -20.74 37.31
N ARG A 639 -43.74 -21.65 37.05
CA ARG A 639 -43.58 -22.68 36.01
C ARG A 639 -43.99 -22.19 34.61
N GLU A 640 -44.69 -21.08 34.52
CA GLU A 640 -45.06 -20.45 33.24
C GLU A 640 -43.91 -19.55 32.70
N ASN A 641 -43.23 -18.82 33.58
CA ASN A 641 -42.13 -17.91 33.19
C ASN A 641 -40.75 -18.55 33.43
N LYS A 642 -40.15 -19.12 32.37
CA LYS A 642 -38.80 -19.69 32.36
C LYS A 642 -37.72 -18.66 32.03
N GLU A 643 -36.94 -18.21 33.00
CA GLU A 643 -35.54 -17.81 32.79
C GLU A 643 -34.69 -18.19 34.02
N PRO A 644 -33.44 -18.65 33.85
CA PRO A 644 -32.54 -19.00 34.96
C PRO A 644 -31.77 -17.77 35.47
N LEU A 645 -31.64 -17.62 36.79
CA LEU A 645 -30.73 -16.65 37.39
C LEU A 645 -29.41 -17.29 37.79
N ILE A 646 -28.33 -16.55 37.53
CA ILE A 646 -26.94 -16.95 37.70
C ILE A 646 -26.60 -17.08 39.19
N VAL A 647 -25.82 -18.11 39.53
CA VAL A 647 -25.13 -18.22 40.83
C VAL A 647 -23.69 -17.74 40.63
N PHE A 648 -23.26 -16.81 41.48
CA PHE A 648 -21.84 -16.52 41.68
C PHE A 648 -21.36 -17.31 42.91
N GLU A 649 -20.35 -18.15 42.72
CA GLU A 649 -19.50 -18.69 43.80
C GLU A 649 -18.09 -18.13 43.61
N GLU A 650 -17.42 -17.84 44.72
CA GLU A 650 -16.09 -17.22 44.75
C GLU A 650 -14.96 -18.26 44.88
N GLU A 651 -13.74 -17.81 44.61
CA GLU A 651 -12.44 -18.38 45.01
C GLU A 651 -11.95 -19.73 44.43
N ASP A 652 -11.26 -19.59 43.28
CA ASP A 652 -9.77 -19.65 43.21
C ASP A 652 -9.05 -20.90 42.62
N ILE A 653 -7.81 -20.64 42.19
CA ILE A 653 -6.65 -21.51 41.89
C ILE A 653 -6.68 -22.56 40.75
N ARG A 654 -6.15 -22.14 39.57
CA ARG A 654 -4.98 -22.70 38.82
C ARG A 654 -5.14 -23.00 37.32
N GLU A 655 -4.23 -22.37 36.58
CA GLU A 655 -3.36 -22.93 35.51
C GLU A 655 -3.97 -23.50 34.21
N ASN A 656 -3.62 -22.81 33.11
CA ASN A 656 -3.10 -23.35 31.84
C ASN A 656 -3.67 -24.68 31.30
N ILE A 657 -4.37 -24.60 30.17
CA ILE A 657 -3.77 -24.88 28.84
C ILE A 657 -4.70 -24.41 27.73
N ILE A 658 -4.13 -23.89 26.63
CA ILE A 658 -4.85 -23.68 25.37
C ILE A 658 -4.57 -24.89 24.48
N THR A 659 -5.64 -25.60 24.11
CA THR A 659 -5.69 -26.42 22.90
C THR A 659 -6.99 -26.10 22.19
N TYR A 660 -6.89 -25.43 21.04
CA TYR A 660 -7.85 -25.69 19.96
C TYR A 660 -7.70 -27.17 19.58
N ASP A 661 -8.81 -27.81 19.22
CA ASP A 661 -8.88 -28.66 18.02
C ASP A 661 -10.36 -28.93 17.69
N ASP A 662 -10.60 -29.08 16.38
CA ASP A 662 -11.64 -29.84 15.69
C ASP A 662 -13.16 -29.57 15.85
N GLU A 663 -13.76 -29.45 14.66
CA GLU A 663 -15.07 -29.97 14.18
C GLU A 663 -16.40 -29.53 14.87
N GLY A 664 -17.47 -29.21 14.14
CA GLY A 664 -17.61 -29.10 12.68
C GLY A 664 -19.01 -29.49 12.16
N GLY A 665 -19.49 -28.77 11.13
CA GLY A 665 -20.63 -29.15 10.28
C GLY A 665 -22.04 -28.91 10.86
N GLY A 666 -23.04 -28.92 9.96
CA GLY A 666 -24.46 -29.07 10.31
C GLY A 666 -25.38 -27.91 9.88
N GLU A 667 -25.81 -27.92 8.63
CA GLU A 667 -27.06 -27.26 8.19
C GLU A 667 -28.28 -28.06 8.72
N GLU A 668 -29.39 -27.40 9.07
CA GLU A 668 -30.67 -27.46 8.33
C GLU A 668 -31.78 -26.66 9.04
N ASP A 669 -32.83 -26.31 8.29
CA ASP A 669 -33.98 -25.51 8.73
C ASP A 669 -34.95 -26.29 9.64
N THR A 670 -35.83 -25.56 10.37
CA THR A 670 -37.30 -25.79 10.33
C THR A 670 -38.09 -24.74 11.13
N GLU A 671 -39.10 -24.15 10.48
CA GLU A 671 -40.47 -23.85 10.97
C GLU A 671 -40.69 -23.02 12.28
N ALA A 672 -41.73 -22.19 12.45
CA ALA A 672 -42.87 -21.82 11.62
C ALA A 672 -43.35 -20.38 11.94
N PHE A 673 -44.14 -19.78 11.04
CA PHE A 673 -45.06 -18.68 11.38
C PHE A 673 -46.44 -19.25 11.74
N ASP A 674 -47.11 -18.71 12.76
CA ASP A 674 -48.53 -18.93 13.01
C ASP A 674 -49.34 -17.62 12.84
N ILE A 675 -50.61 -17.76 12.44
CA ILE A 675 -51.49 -16.67 12.00
C ILE A 675 -52.85 -16.80 12.69
N ALA A 676 -53.12 -15.98 13.71
CA ALA A 676 -54.50 -15.72 14.15
C ALA A 676 -54.66 -14.42 14.94
N THR A 677 -55.79 -13.74 14.72
CA THR A 677 -56.30 -12.55 15.45
C THR A 677 -55.47 -11.27 15.29
N LEU A 678 -56.06 -10.09 15.03
CA LEU A 678 -57.45 -9.67 15.21
C LEU A 678 -58.10 -9.11 13.92
N GLN A 679 -59.16 -9.77 13.45
CA GLN A 679 -60.36 -9.07 12.93
C GLN A 679 -61.22 -8.69 14.15
N ASN A 680 -62.25 -7.83 14.13
CA ASN A 680 -63.06 -7.13 13.13
C ASN A 680 -63.76 -5.95 13.90
N PRO A 681 -64.82 -5.27 13.42
CA PRO A 681 -65.30 -4.97 12.06
C PRO A 681 -65.21 -3.43 11.81
N ASP A 682 -65.67 -2.85 10.70
CA ASP A 682 -67.09 -2.55 10.43
C ASP A 682 -67.37 -2.29 8.95
N GLY A 683 -68.57 -2.65 8.51
CA GLY A 683 -69.12 -2.26 7.22
C GLY A 683 -70.53 -2.80 7.04
N ILE A 684 -71.40 -2.07 6.32
CA ILE A 684 -72.62 -2.54 5.63
C ILE A 684 -73.27 -1.35 4.90
N ASN A 685 -73.35 -1.42 3.55
CA ASN A 685 -74.51 -1.09 2.69
C ASN A 685 -74.11 -0.67 1.24
N GLY A 686 -74.79 -1.25 0.24
CA GLY A 686 -75.07 -0.57 -1.05
C GLY A 686 -74.46 -1.15 -2.34
N PHE A 687 -75.33 -1.57 -3.28
CA PHE A 687 -75.01 -1.84 -4.70
C PHE A 687 -75.28 -0.57 -5.56
N ILE A 688 -75.09 -0.45 -6.89
CA ILE A 688 -75.03 -1.37 -8.06
C ILE A 688 -74.14 -0.74 -9.18
N PRO A 689 -73.76 -1.45 -10.28
CA PRO A 689 -72.50 -1.18 -11.00
C PRO A 689 -72.57 -0.52 -12.41
N ARG A 690 -71.39 -0.39 -13.05
CA ARG A 690 -71.04 0.15 -14.41
C ARG A 690 -70.78 1.69 -14.42
N LYS A 691 -70.10 2.30 -15.40
CA LYS A 691 -69.84 1.90 -16.81
C LYS A 691 -68.57 2.56 -17.40
N ASP A 692 -68.08 2.02 -18.51
CA ASP A 692 -66.88 2.41 -19.28
C ASP A 692 -67.02 3.74 -20.05
N ILE A 693 -65.89 4.41 -20.31
CA ILE A 693 -65.66 5.40 -21.39
C ILE A 693 -64.18 5.36 -21.84
N LYS A 694 -63.94 5.40 -23.15
CA LYS A 694 -62.67 5.80 -23.82
C LYS A 694 -62.94 7.05 -24.67
N PRO A 695 -61.92 7.87 -24.96
CA PRO A 695 -61.33 7.89 -26.32
C PRO A 695 -59.79 7.81 -26.27
N GLU A 696 -59.01 7.30 -27.23
CA GLU A 696 -59.11 7.13 -28.70
C GLU A 696 -58.52 8.29 -29.55
N TYR A 697 -57.86 7.93 -30.65
CA TYR A 697 -56.82 8.70 -31.36
C TYR A 697 -57.33 9.63 -32.45
N GLN A 698 -56.50 10.62 -32.83
CA GLN A 698 -56.46 11.15 -34.20
C GLN A 698 -55.04 11.57 -34.63
N TYR A 699 -54.79 11.64 -35.95
CA TYR A 699 -53.44 11.69 -36.54
C TYR A 699 -53.37 12.61 -37.77
N SER A 700 -52.16 13.11 -38.07
CA SER A 700 -51.69 13.61 -39.39
C SER A 700 -52.21 15.00 -39.85
N PRO A 701 -51.58 15.66 -40.86
CA PRO A 701 -50.42 15.22 -41.67
C PRO A 701 -49.22 16.20 -41.74
N ARG A 702 -48.13 15.74 -42.37
CA ARG A 702 -47.07 16.59 -42.95
C ARG A 702 -47.52 17.16 -44.30
N ASP A 703 -46.92 18.27 -44.74
CA ASP A 703 -46.78 18.59 -46.17
C ASP A 703 -45.40 19.25 -46.45
N LEU A 704 -45.04 19.42 -47.73
CA LEU A 704 -43.68 19.73 -48.21
C LEU A 704 -43.49 21.16 -48.76
N GLY A 705 -42.27 21.69 -48.60
CA GLY A 705 -41.76 22.90 -49.25
C GLY A 705 -40.29 22.75 -49.65
N ILE A 706 -39.84 23.39 -50.74
CA ILE A 706 -38.59 23.03 -51.44
C ILE A 706 -37.69 24.25 -51.73
N ARG A 707 -36.46 24.23 -51.15
CA ARG A 707 -35.23 25.00 -51.50
C ARG A 707 -35.25 26.54 -51.32
N PRO A 708 -34.07 27.22 -51.24
CA PRO A 708 -32.73 26.77 -50.85
C PRO A 708 -32.10 27.59 -49.70
N ALA A 709 -30.90 27.18 -49.24
CA ALA A 709 -29.99 27.93 -48.36
C ALA A 709 -29.55 29.29 -48.97
N PRO A 710 -29.05 30.30 -48.21
CA PRO A 710 -28.23 30.14 -46.99
C PRO A 710 -28.47 31.12 -45.80
N ASN A 711 -28.10 30.68 -44.59
CA ASN A 711 -27.09 31.33 -43.70
C ASN A 711 -27.00 30.58 -42.36
N SER A 712 -26.08 30.99 -41.49
CA SER A 712 -25.76 30.39 -40.19
C SER A 712 -26.98 30.16 -39.30
N VAL A 713 -27.12 28.94 -38.76
CA VAL A 713 -27.85 28.72 -37.51
C VAL A 713 -26.96 29.23 -36.39
N ASP A 714 -27.42 30.25 -35.67
CA ASP A 714 -26.75 30.72 -34.46
C ASP A 714 -27.05 29.75 -33.32
N VAL A 715 -26.00 29.21 -32.71
CA VAL A 715 -26.13 28.20 -31.65
C VAL A 715 -26.51 28.87 -30.33
N ASP A 716 -26.09 30.12 -30.11
CA ASP A 716 -26.48 30.88 -28.91
C ASP A 716 -27.97 31.20 -28.94
N ASP A 717 -28.54 31.56 -30.10
CA ASP A 717 -29.98 31.85 -30.25
C ASP A 717 -30.84 30.59 -30.00
N PHE A 718 -30.38 29.42 -30.47
CA PHE A 718 -31.02 28.13 -30.17
C PHE A 718 -30.95 27.76 -28.69
N ILE A 719 -29.80 27.95 -28.04
CA ILE A 719 -29.60 27.65 -26.61
C ILE A 719 -30.43 28.61 -25.74
N ASN A 720 -30.37 29.92 -26.00
CA ASN A 720 -31.12 30.93 -25.24
C ASN A 720 -32.64 30.73 -25.39
N THR A 721 -33.13 30.39 -26.59
CA THR A 721 -34.55 30.02 -26.79
C THR A 721 -34.93 28.81 -25.94
N ARG A 722 -34.07 27.78 -25.87
CA ARG A 722 -34.35 26.56 -25.09
C ARG A 722 -34.29 26.75 -23.57
N ILE A 723 -33.40 27.61 -23.08
CA ILE A 723 -33.36 28.01 -21.67
C ILE A 723 -34.64 28.80 -21.33
N HIS A 724 -35.02 29.77 -22.16
CA HIS A 724 -36.24 30.56 -21.94
C HIS A 724 -37.54 29.71 -22.05
N GLU A 725 -37.56 28.66 -22.86
CA GLU A 725 -38.66 27.68 -22.86
C GLU A 725 -38.71 26.85 -21.55
N ALA A 726 -37.57 26.45 -21.00
CA ALA A 726 -37.49 25.66 -19.77
C ALA A 726 -37.81 26.47 -18.51
N ASP A 727 -37.25 27.68 -18.37
CA ASP A 727 -37.48 28.59 -17.24
C ASP A 727 -38.95 29.04 -17.11
N ASN A 728 -39.76 28.84 -18.15
CA ASN A 728 -41.17 29.20 -18.20
C ASN A 728 -42.12 27.98 -18.31
N ASP A 729 -41.63 26.75 -18.10
CA ASP A 729 -42.48 25.56 -18.06
C ASP A 729 -43.33 25.54 -16.77
N PRO A 730 -44.67 25.67 -16.84
CA PRO A 730 -45.54 25.68 -15.67
C PRO A 730 -45.71 24.30 -15.01
N THR A 731 -45.03 23.26 -15.52
CA THR A 731 -44.99 21.91 -14.95
C THR A 731 -43.66 21.59 -14.24
N ALA A 732 -42.67 22.48 -14.30
CA ALA A 732 -41.42 22.33 -13.55
C ALA A 732 -41.67 22.47 -12.03
N PRO A 733 -41.19 21.52 -11.19
CA PRO A 733 -41.40 21.58 -9.75
C PRO A 733 -40.49 22.64 -9.08
N PRO A 734 -41.00 23.42 -8.11
CA PRO A 734 -40.21 24.43 -7.42
C PRO A 734 -39.34 23.84 -6.31
N TYR A 735 -38.04 24.11 -6.41
CA TYR A 735 -36.95 23.78 -5.47
C TYR A 735 -36.51 22.32 -5.39
N ASP A 736 -35.18 22.16 -5.45
CA ASP A 736 -34.48 20.90 -5.31
C ASP A 736 -34.49 20.47 -3.84
N SER A 737 -35.19 19.37 -3.55
CA SER A 737 -35.29 18.78 -2.21
C SER A 737 -35.02 17.28 -2.30
N ILE A 738 -33.96 16.84 -1.62
CA ILE A 738 -33.50 15.44 -1.66
C ILE A 738 -34.59 14.54 -1.08
N GLN A 739 -35.29 13.80 -1.94
CA GLN A 739 -36.21 12.74 -1.52
C GLN A 739 -35.47 11.41 -1.43
N ILE A 740 -35.53 10.81 -0.22
CA ILE A 740 -35.03 9.47 0.04
C ILE A 740 -35.99 8.48 -0.64
N TYR A 741 -35.51 7.77 -1.66
CA TYR A 741 -36.34 6.81 -2.40
C TYR A 741 -36.70 5.60 -1.53
N GLY A 742 -38.01 5.38 -1.36
CA GLY A 742 -38.54 4.18 -0.73
C GLY A 742 -38.29 2.93 -1.58
N TYR A 743 -38.03 1.82 -0.91
CA TYR A 743 -37.72 0.52 -1.50
C TYR A 743 -38.86 -0.02 -2.41
N GLU A 744 -38.67 0.04 -3.72
CA GLU A 744 -39.56 -0.60 -4.71
C GLU A 744 -39.09 -2.02 -5.08
N GLY A 745 -40.03 -2.95 -5.22
CA GLY A 745 -39.87 -4.12 -6.08
C GLY A 745 -39.23 -5.39 -5.47
N ARG A 746 -40.02 -6.18 -4.73
CA ARG A 746 -39.85 -7.65 -4.76
C ARG A 746 -40.36 -8.15 -6.13
N GLY A 747 -39.52 -8.79 -6.95
CA GLY A 747 -40.01 -9.40 -8.20
C GLY A 747 -39.00 -9.76 -9.31
N SER A 748 -37.68 -9.74 -9.08
CA SER A 748 -36.70 -10.18 -10.08
C SER A 748 -36.11 -11.55 -9.74
N VAL A 749 -35.89 -12.38 -10.75
CA VAL A 749 -35.42 -13.79 -10.62
C VAL A 749 -34.02 -13.96 -11.22
N ALA A 750 -33.16 -12.95 -11.05
CA ALA A 750 -31.78 -12.95 -11.50
C ALA A 750 -30.83 -12.86 -10.30
N GLY A 751 -29.92 -13.84 -10.16
CA GLY A 751 -28.88 -13.82 -9.14
C GLY A 751 -27.87 -12.70 -9.40
N SER A 752 -27.48 -11.97 -8.35
CA SER A 752 -26.52 -10.85 -8.47
C SER A 752 -25.09 -11.36 -8.61
N LEU A 753 -24.38 -10.89 -9.64
CA LEU A 753 -22.98 -11.22 -9.91
C LEU A 753 -22.05 -10.21 -9.22
N SER A 754 -21.58 -10.47 -7.99
CA SER A 754 -20.58 -9.64 -7.30
C SER A 754 -19.85 -10.36 -6.14
N SER A 755 -19.10 -11.44 -6.44
CA SER A 755 -18.13 -12.03 -5.49
C SER A 755 -17.18 -13.05 -6.16
N LEU A 756 -16.22 -12.60 -6.97
CA LEU A 756 -15.15 -13.46 -7.50
C LEU A 756 -13.79 -12.75 -7.62
N GLU A 757 -13.04 -12.80 -6.53
CA GLU A 757 -11.60 -13.09 -6.43
C GLU A 757 -11.38 -13.47 -4.95
N SER A 758 -10.67 -14.53 -4.55
CA SER A 758 -9.70 -15.44 -5.21
C SER A 758 -9.87 -16.87 -4.60
N VAL A 759 -9.15 -17.97 -4.91
CA VAL A 759 -7.79 -18.22 -5.45
C VAL A 759 -7.76 -19.57 -6.22
N SER A 760 -6.76 -19.76 -7.10
CA SER A 760 -6.05 -21.03 -7.49
C SER A 760 -6.62 -22.06 -8.49
N THR A 761 -5.66 -22.58 -9.28
CA THR A 761 -5.58 -23.92 -9.93
C THR A 761 -6.55 -24.31 -11.05
N ASP A 762 -6.34 -23.73 -12.23
CA ASP A 762 -5.78 -24.44 -13.40
C ASP A 762 -6.17 -25.93 -13.61
N SER A 763 -7.31 -26.19 -14.28
CA SER A 763 -7.47 -27.28 -15.27
C SER A 763 -8.75 -27.07 -16.10
N ASP A 764 -8.65 -27.31 -17.41
CA ASP A 764 -9.71 -27.67 -18.38
C ASP A 764 -11.07 -26.94 -18.28
N LEU A 765 -11.10 -25.69 -18.77
CA LEU A 765 -12.36 -25.02 -19.16
C LEU A 765 -12.66 -25.28 -20.65
N ASP A 766 -13.80 -25.92 -20.92
CA ASP A 766 -14.31 -26.15 -22.28
C ASP A 766 -14.94 -24.87 -22.87
N TYR A 767 -14.49 -24.49 -24.07
CA TYR A 767 -14.93 -23.30 -24.80
C TYR A 767 -15.78 -23.60 -26.06
N ASP A 768 -16.04 -24.87 -26.40
CA ASP A 768 -16.72 -25.22 -27.68
C ASP A 768 -18.16 -24.70 -27.76
N TYR A 769 -18.81 -24.45 -26.62
CA TYR A 769 -20.14 -23.84 -26.58
C TYR A 769 -20.20 -22.45 -27.27
N LEU A 770 -19.08 -21.73 -27.37
CA LEU A 770 -18.98 -20.44 -28.04
C LEU A 770 -19.26 -20.52 -29.54
N GLN A 771 -19.06 -21.68 -30.18
CA GLN A 771 -19.39 -21.89 -31.59
C GLN A 771 -20.90 -21.73 -31.85
N ASN A 772 -21.74 -22.10 -30.87
CA ASN A 772 -23.21 -22.06 -30.98
C ASN A 772 -23.80 -20.64 -30.84
N TRP A 773 -23.02 -19.66 -30.41
CA TRP A 773 -23.50 -18.29 -30.15
C TRP A 773 -23.52 -17.41 -31.42
N GLY A 774 -23.13 -17.96 -32.57
CA GLY A 774 -23.31 -17.36 -33.89
C GLY A 774 -22.08 -16.62 -34.43
N PRO A 775 -22.14 -16.13 -35.70
CA PRO A 775 -20.96 -15.84 -36.51
C PRO A 775 -20.09 -14.67 -36.02
N ARG A 776 -20.55 -13.86 -35.06
CA ARG A 776 -19.71 -12.83 -34.41
C ARG A 776 -18.75 -13.39 -33.37
N PHE A 777 -19.12 -14.49 -32.70
CA PHE A 777 -18.31 -15.12 -31.65
C PHE A 777 -17.35 -16.17 -32.20
N LYS A 778 -17.48 -16.56 -33.48
CA LYS A 778 -16.60 -17.52 -34.13
C LYS A 778 -15.12 -17.17 -33.95
N LYS A 779 -14.72 -15.90 -34.07
CA LYS A 779 -13.31 -15.49 -33.91
C LYS A 779 -12.78 -15.58 -32.45
N LEU A 780 -13.64 -15.78 -31.47
CA LEU A 780 -13.26 -16.13 -30.09
C LEU A 780 -13.18 -17.65 -29.90
N ALA A 781 -14.13 -18.40 -30.47
CA ALA A 781 -14.05 -19.85 -30.51
C ALA A 781 -12.79 -20.34 -31.28
N ASP A 782 -12.46 -19.72 -32.42
CA ASP A 782 -11.23 -19.97 -33.19
C ASP A 782 -9.93 -19.58 -32.44
N LEU A 783 -10.03 -18.93 -31.26
CA LEU A 783 -8.89 -18.44 -30.45
C LEU A 783 -8.69 -19.24 -29.15
N TYR A 784 -9.78 -19.76 -28.56
CA TYR A 784 -9.79 -20.49 -27.29
C TYR A 784 -10.23 -21.96 -27.41
N GLY A 785 -10.80 -22.37 -28.54
CA GLY A 785 -11.15 -23.76 -28.81
C GLY A 785 -9.92 -24.61 -29.10
N SER A 786 -9.92 -25.83 -28.57
CA SER A 786 -8.85 -26.82 -28.70
C SER A 786 -8.54 -27.10 -30.18
N LYS A 787 -7.38 -26.65 -30.64
CA LYS A 787 -6.94 -26.89 -32.02
C LYS A 787 -6.14 -28.17 -32.10
N ASP A 788 -6.83 -29.29 -32.34
CA ASP A 788 -6.21 -30.60 -32.53
C ASP A 788 -5.07 -30.55 -33.55
N THR A 789 -3.84 -30.77 -33.07
CA THR A 789 -2.66 -30.97 -33.92
C THR A 789 -1.89 -32.20 -33.45
N CYS A 790 -2.20 -33.32 -34.10
CA CYS A 790 -1.36 -34.50 -34.27
C CYS A 790 -0.96 -35.29 -33.01
N GLU A 791 -1.47 -36.51 -32.93
CA GLU A 791 -0.69 -37.64 -32.43
C GLU A 791 0.64 -37.72 -33.21
N ASP A 792 1.76 -37.90 -32.50
CA ASP A 792 3.01 -38.41 -33.09
C ASP A 792 3.23 -39.82 -32.52
N ASP A 793 3.54 -40.76 -33.40
CA ASP A 793 3.79 -42.17 -33.09
C ASP A 793 5.31 -42.38 -32.94
N SER A 794 5.73 -43.25 -32.01
CA SER A 794 7.13 -43.65 -31.65
C SER A 794 8.02 -42.69 -30.84
#